data_AF-A0A8T5S7K5-F1
#
_entry.id   AF-A0A8T5S7K5-F1
#
_cell.length_a   1.000
_cell.length_b   1.000
_cell.length_c   1.000
_cell.angle_alpha   90.00
_cell.angle_beta   90.00
_cell.angle_gamma   90.00
#
_symmetry.space_group_name_H-M   'P 1'
#
loop_
_entity.id
_entity.type
_entity.pdbx_description
1 polymer ?
#
loop_
_entity_poly.entity_id
_entity_poly.type
_entity_poly.pdbx_seq_one_letter_code
_entity_poly.pdbx_strand_id
1 'polypeptide(L)'
;MVEIEVKKIERDEIIVCGACNNAIPKDFLERSVGRVKNLYCQYCGVSLNLDYDLKINNEDGENHNNTLYTQEESSLTNIQQNSQESDFSLSYTNIRSSLRSYIFQLIYQLLKSTPFTLKKIQNKKELKTSHINIILKKIWNELKDLNPNNLANQELVSSKRRIKNYFEEFQSSLRPYNNFRKKNFALFAENIEFVFGLILGDYEFSNLTTSKKRIVLDLKKRFGFKSDTATTNSFTYTISLILSKKIRSIPTQYHITEGNNNKLALDEIIGYVIDYLVTNKVKIFDLSEFNNSKKKKFHRTLKILIYNLKSDWIYRKSFEDHIYKLTIIVNSLINNIEYSSSLTGFERLISQGLKQSALFEKDQDFSPYFKLNLTLILSRIIYIKIKNSPGITKLNSQPVNLSITEEIEIRNSILDEITAGKKINSQLLKKFYMFSLEKFQTYYKKLQLKLSSDLIYVESFRNYLSDLVKLVFTIVHSISKKSQLTKLELAVIKDLANYNFEWFNKKALERYNENEDLTTKSMELFEKSQDEKVLMNQISKSDEIVRIFKFKPIVLVKLIEQLGRNLNVRLDIKDEIYLQKKKKYTYSSSYSDGDIEFWIELYKLKYYGGSWPAVFEFIIECNNRFNLKIDTPHYYNGMIPIAKTYFKQNSLNYEEFIIKHGIYKSKQPSTDEIVLEWIKIYQNRDLGGSISAIMNYLENHQGYTFGETTIRRHIRKFFMNGKYGNYFSEDLTYDEWKTRYKRNFFREDMPLDPKTQSHEYILLYNEKKNQYKRVFIKDLENPELLENMDELQILGISNNLQPKKVNFSHFEKKDLQESLEIVCSHGSVIISPEQYLYTIDDDSNIIEIKGRDLKVGTPILMPRILKIDSNDEPLDLINCGKLITSNTAQYIEQFGKKAYRFIKKNANLGAIIGQYAAEGTMPSRHQPGTTISVSVDKDYIQKLQKIIKEVFGLEFQIFARRVTECKNCGSKTIEKGNQNICPKCEDGTYNECYELRTKTKLAKTIFTEGLGLKHTYSYLKEIPSFLYNSPTDCEKSFILSYFKGDGSELDYRNKGGTFELNFVTTSRRLVFGLNLLMKKLGVIMSVRAHKPSNRPNSKKLYQMSIRGSSNFELLKHHFENLPEIDYTTSDIRTSVNNQILMRKLNLELQKMYGISLRELSNRGIIPKNAQHIATQLKRKTNLSEVLLLKTLDGLRNEKLLTPLVKKLEQVFRKNTFTRIKKIISSKTPNNSYNISVDGIGYCSGTAFVYVKSEEKE
;
A
#
# COMPACT_ATOMS: atom_id res chain seq x y z
N MET A 1 -34.38 -53.41 -10.83
CA MET A 1 -33.47 -54.51 -11.15
C MET A 1 -33.20 -54.50 -12.65
N VAL A 2 -32.06 -53.94 -13.06
CA VAL A 2 -31.05 -54.56 -13.95
C VAL A 2 -29.75 -53.86 -13.52
N GLU A 3 -28.89 -54.59 -12.83
CA GLU A 3 -27.57 -54.12 -12.40
C GLU A 3 -26.65 -53.98 -13.61
N ILE A 4 -26.01 -52.82 -13.74
CA ILE A 4 -24.83 -52.67 -14.60
C ILE A 4 -23.64 -52.58 -13.66
N GLU A 5 -22.89 -53.69 -13.56
CA GLU A 5 -21.60 -53.76 -12.88
C GLU A 5 -20.61 -52.81 -13.54
N VAL A 6 -20.24 -51.74 -12.84
CA VAL A 6 -19.10 -50.91 -13.21
C VAL A 6 -17.83 -51.62 -12.71
N LYS A 7 -17.17 -52.36 -13.59
CA LYS A 7 -15.81 -52.87 -13.36
C LYS A 7 -14.87 -51.69 -13.09
N LYS A 8 -14.18 -51.74 -11.96
CA LYS A 8 -13.04 -50.85 -11.65
C LYS A 8 -11.94 -51.08 -12.67
N ILE A 9 -11.59 -50.04 -13.44
CA ILE A 9 -10.37 -50.01 -14.25
C ILE A 9 -9.21 -49.73 -13.29
N GLU A 10 -8.26 -50.66 -13.19
CA GLU A 10 -7.03 -50.50 -12.43
C GLU A 10 -6.12 -49.44 -13.08
N ARG A 11 -5.31 -48.75 -12.27
CA ARG A 11 -4.73 -47.43 -12.57
C ARG A 11 -3.59 -47.40 -13.61
N ASP A 12 -3.26 -48.51 -14.25
CA ASP A 12 -2.02 -48.65 -15.01
C ASP A 12 -2.19 -48.61 -16.54
N GLU A 13 -3.40 -48.33 -17.06
CA GLU A 13 -3.69 -48.39 -18.51
C GLU A 13 -4.25 -47.07 -19.11
N ILE A 14 -3.69 -45.92 -18.72
CA ILE A 14 -4.11 -44.61 -19.23
C ILE A 14 -2.95 -43.87 -19.88
N ILE A 15 -3.07 -43.53 -21.15
CA ILE A 15 -2.13 -42.64 -21.86
C ILE A 15 -2.68 -41.21 -21.77
N VAL A 16 -1.86 -40.28 -21.29
CA VAL A 16 -2.24 -38.88 -21.14
C VAL A 16 -1.70 -38.08 -22.32
N CYS A 17 -2.57 -37.37 -23.04
CA CYS A 17 -2.15 -36.53 -24.16
C CYS A 17 -1.27 -35.38 -23.65
N GLY A 18 -0.01 -35.31 -24.09
CA GLY A 18 0.95 -34.30 -23.63
C GLY A 18 0.56 -32.84 -23.94
N ALA A 19 -0.36 -32.61 -24.89
CA ALA A 19 -0.83 -31.28 -25.26
C ALA A 19 -2.01 -30.78 -24.39
N CYS A 20 -2.99 -31.64 -24.09
CA CYS A 20 -4.20 -31.23 -23.36
C CYS A 20 -4.38 -31.88 -21.99
N ASN A 21 -3.52 -32.82 -21.61
CA ASN A 21 -3.56 -33.58 -20.36
C ASN A 21 -4.83 -34.41 -20.10
N ASN A 22 -5.67 -34.63 -21.10
CA ASN A 22 -6.79 -35.56 -20.98
C ASN A 22 -6.31 -37.02 -21.05
N ALA A 23 -6.91 -37.85 -20.20
CA ALA A 23 -6.71 -39.28 -20.14
C ALA A 23 -7.39 -39.98 -21.33
N ILE A 24 -6.64 -40.80 -22.07
CA ILE A 24 -7.14 -41.64 -23.16
C ILE A 24 -7.00 -43.09 -22.71
N PRO A 25 -8.10 -43.86 -22.63
CA PRO A 25 -8.05 -45.29 -22.29
C PRO A 25 -7.26 -46.08 -23.33
N LYS A 26 -6.36 -46.97 -22.89
CA LYS A 26 -5.51 -47.78 -23.78
C LYS A 26 -6.33 -48.66 -24.75
N ASP A 27 -7.48 -49.14 -24.32
CA ASP A 27 -8.43 -49.97 -25.08
C ASP A 27 -8.94 -49.24 -26.34
N PHE A 28 -9.02 -47.91 -26.29
CA PHE A 28 -9.43 -47.08 -27.42
C PHE A 28 -8.35 -47.03 -28.50
N LEU A 29 -7.07 -47.07 -28.10
CA LEU A 29 -5.94 -47.15 -29.01
C LEU A 29 -5.82 -48.55 -29.61
N GLU A 30 -5.96 -49.61 -28.81
CA GLU A 30 -5.85 -50.99 -29.28
C GLU A 30 -6.97 -51.38 -30.27
N ARG A 31 -8.19 -50.83 -30.13
CA ARG A 31 -9.27 -51.01 -31.13
C ARG A 31 -9.06 -50.22 -32.42
N SER A 32 -8.19 -49.22 -32.42
CA SER A 32 -7.94 -48.31 -33.56
C SER A 32 -6.73 -48.72 -34.41
N VAL A 33 -5.88 -49.63 -33.90
CA VAL A 33 -4.63 -50.07 -34.54
C VAL A 33 -4.84 -51.01 -35.75
N GLY A 34 -6.10 -51.24 -36.15
CA GLY A 34 -6.39 -52.02 -37.35
C GLY A 34 -6.13 -51.32 -38.69
N ARG A 35 -6.37 -50.00 -38.87
CA ARG A 35 -6.37 -49.37 -40.21
C ARG A 35 -6.14 -47.85 -40.29
N VAL A 36 -5.47 -47.18 -39.35
CA VAL A 36 -5.25 -45.72 -39.45
C VAL A 36 -3.81 -45.33 -39.12
N LYS A 37 -3.10 -44.72 -40.09
CA LYS A 37 -1.69 -44.31 -39.98
C LYS A 37 -1.42 -43.10 -39.07
N ASN A 38 -2.45 -42.37 -38.64
CA ASN A 38 -2.31 -41.20 -37.77
C ASN A 38 -3.40 -41.20 -36.69
N LEU A 39 -3.00 -41.30 -35.42
CA LEU A 39 -3.90 -41.22 -34.27
C LEU A 39 -3.88 -39.79 -33.72
N TYR A 40 -5.04 -39.15 -33.65
CA TYR A 40 -5.20 -37.81 -33.10
C TYR A 40 -5.92 -37.88 -31.76
N CYS A 41 -5.51 -37.04 -30.81
CA CYS A 41 -6.24 -36.91 -29.54
C CYS A 41 -7.66 -36.39 -29.81
N GLN A 42 -8.69 -37.17 -29.49
CA GLN A 42 -10.09 -36.79 -29.74
C GLN A 42 -10.52 -35.46 -29.09
N TYR A 43 -9.81 -35.01 -28.06
CA TYR A 43 -10.15 -33.78 -27.34
C TYR A 43 -9.46 -32.53 -27.90
N CYS A 44 -8.30 -32.65 -28.55
CA CYS A 44 -7.55 -31.48 -29.03
C CYS A 44 -7.01 -31.59 -30.46
N GLY A 45 -7.21 -32.72 -31.15
CA GLY A 45 -6.85 -32.91 -32.56
C GLY A 45 -5.34 -33.02 -32.83
N VAL A 46 -4.49 -33.11 -31.80
CA VAL A 46 -3.02 -33.22 -31.95
C VAL A 46 -2.63 -34.68 -32.18
N SER A 47 -1.69 -34.92 -33.11
CA SER A 47 -1.14 -36.26 -33.40
C SER A 47 -0.43 -36.84 -32.18
N LEU A 48 -0.72 -38.10 -31.87
CA LEU A 48 -0.08 -38.84 -30.79
C LEU A 48 1.08 -39.64 -31.38
N ASN A 49 2.32 -39.13 -31.28
CA ASN A 49 3.52 -39.90 -31.64
C ASN A 49 3.76 -40.98 -30.58
N LEU A 50 3.72 -42.24 -31.00
CA LEU A 50 4.04 -43.41 -30.16
C LEU A 50 5.25 -44.11 -30.78
N ASP A 51 6.46 -43.64 -30.44
CA ASP A 51 7.70 -44.37 -30.75
C ASP A 51 7.92 -45.40 -29.61
N TYR A 52 7.80 -46.67 -29.95
CA TYR A 52 8.14 -47.81 -29.10
C TYR A 52 9.31 -48.55 -29.75
N ASP A 53 10.54 -48.29 -29.28
CA ASP A 53 11.72 -49.06 -29.70
C ASP A 53 11.83 -50.35 -28.88
N LEU A 54 11.61 -51.47 -29.55
CA LEU A 54 11.97 -52.81 -29.09
C LEU A 54 13.47 -53.02 -29.30
N LYS A 55 14.21 -53.18 -28.20
CA LYS A 55 15.60 -53.66 -28.25
C LYS A 55 15.64 -55.09 -28.78
N ILE A 56 16.40 -55.32 -29.86
CA ILE A 56 16.91 -56.63 -30.26
C ILE A 56 18.44 -56.54 -30.27
N ASN A 57 19.08 -57.48 -29.57
CA ASN A 57 20.53 -57.69 -29.52
C ASN A 57 21.03 -58.41 -30.78
N ASN A 58 22.31 -58.19 -31.10
CA ASN A 58 23.34 -59.11 -31.65
C ASN A 58 24.31 -58.27 -32.50
N GLU A 59 25.54 -58.04 -32.04
CA GLU A 59 26.75 -58.90 -32.13
C GLU A 59 27.60 -58.57 -33.38
N ASP A 60 28.88 -58.36 -33.06
CA ASP A 60 30.11 -58.52 -33.86
C ASP A 60 30.53 -57.51 -34.93
N GLY A 61 31.83 -57.20 -34.90
CA GLY A 61 32.59 -56.86 -36.12
C GLY A 61 33.55 -55.66 -36.08
N GLU A 62 34.57 -55.74 -35.24
CA GLU A 62 35.99 -55.47 -35.54
C GLU A 62 36.52 -54.19 -36.27
N ASN A 63 37.55 -53.62 -35.62
CA ASN A 63 38.85 -53.14 -36.15
C ASN A 63 38.86 -51.86 -37.04
N HIS A 64 39.77 -50.88 -36.94
CA HIS A 64 41.19 -50.89 -36.55
C HIS A 64 41.72 -49.47 -36.19
N ASN A 65 42.62 -49.43 -35.19
CA ASN A 65 43.95 -48.78 -35.12
C ASN A 65 44.19 -47.24 -35.15
N ASN A 66 44.92 -46.84 -34.08
CA ASN A 66 46.21 -46.10 -34.04
C ASN A 66 46.24 -44.62 -34.48
N THR A 67 47.01 -43.68 -33.92
CA THR A 67 48.23 -43.62 -33.06
C THR A 67 48.42 -42.13 -32.72
N LEU A 68 48.65 -41.72 -31.46
CA LEU A 68 49.94 -41.38 -30.78
C LEU A 68 50.64 -40.03 -31.13
N TYR A 69 51.12 -39.40 -30.02
CA TYR A 69 52.21 -38.40 -29.85
C TYR A 69 52.01 -36.96 -30.38
N THR A 70 52.53 -35.86 -29.79
CA THR A 70 53.46 -35.49 -28.68
C THR A 70 53.24 -33.98 -28.44
N GLN A 71 53.22 -33.46 -27.21
CA GLN A 71 54.29 -32.68 -26.53
C GLN A 71 55.05 -31.61 -27.35
N GLU A 72 55.03 -30.36 -26.86
CA GLU A 72 56.13 -29.38 -26.61
C GLU A 72 55.49 -27.99 -26.42
N GLU A 73 55.35 -27.43 -25.22
CA GLU A 73 56.32 -26.80 -24.31
C GLU A 73 57.17 -25.63 -24.87
N SER A 74 56.97 -24.47 -24.23
CA SER A 74 57.93 -23.42 -23.85
C SER A 74 57.33 -22.03 -24.09
N SER A 75 57.51 -20.98 -23.29
CA SER A 75 58.00 -20.74 -21.92
C SER A 75 57.81 -19.23 -21.72
N LEU A 76 57.48 -18.77 -20.51
CA LEU A 76 58.16 -17.66 -19.81
C LEU A 76 57.35 -17.15 -18.60
N THR A 77 58.15 -16.93 -17.56
CA THR A 77 57.89 -16.82 -16.14
C THR A 77 57.80 -15.35 -15.68
N ASN A 78 57.29 -15.22 -14.45
CA ASN A 78 57.48 -14.11 -13.49
C ASN A 78 56.69 -12.81 -13.67
N ILE A 79 55.81 -12.54 -12.69
CA ILE A 79 55.90 -11.38 -11.76
C ILE A 79 55.18 -11.73 -10.45
N GLN A 80 55.80 -11.30 -9.35
CA GLN A 80 55.57 -11.66 -7.95
C GLN A 80 54.29 -11.11 -7.28
N GLN A 81 53.82 -11.93 -6.34
CA GLN A 81 53.37 -11.60 -4.97
C GLN A 81 53.05 -10.13 -4.63
N ASN A 82 51.75 -9.85 -4.42
CA ASN A 82 51.22 -9.01 -3.33
C ASN A 82 49.69 -9.05 -3.35
N SER A 83 49.05 -9.90 -2.53
CA SER A 83 47.61 -9.78 -2.13
C SER A 83 47.04 -10.92 -1.24
N GLN A 84 47.85 -11.68 -0.49
CA GLN A 84 47.34 -12.87 0.23
C GLN A 84 46.61 -12.62 1.57
N GLU A 85 46.38 -11.39 2.02
CA GLU A 85 45.67 -11.17 3.30
C GLU A 85 44.14 -11.01 3.19
N SER A 86 43.57 -10.87 1.98
CA SER A 86 42.12 -10.67 1.83
C SER A 86 41.28 -11.96 1.62
N ASP A 87 41.90 -13.04 1.12
CA ASP A 87 41.25 -14.33 0.88
C ASP A 87 41.07 -15.19 2.16
N PHE A 88 41.81 -14.89 3.22
CA PHE A 88 41.73 -15.64 4.47
C PHE A 88 40.39 -15.38 5.22
N SER A 89 39.81 -14.19 5.06
CA SER A 89 38.52 -13.84 5.71
C SER A 89 37.30 -14.50 5.05
N LEU A 90 37.35 -14.73 3.72
CA LEU A 90 36.30 -15.44 2.98
C LEU A 90 36.33 -16.95 3.28
N SER A 91 37.52 -17.54 3.41
CA SER A 91 37.72 -18.94 3.82
C SER A 91 37.15 -19.20 5.22
N TYR A 92 37.38 -18.28 6.17
CA TYR A 92 36.97 -18.44 7.56
C TYR A 92 35.44 -18.47 7.77
N THR A 93 34.68 -17.75 6.92
CA THR A 93 33.22 -17.69 7.00
C THR A 93 32.56 -18.94 6.41
N ASN A 94 33.16 -19.50 5.35
CA ASN A 94 32.73 -20.75 4.73
C ASN A 94 33.05 -21.95 5.62
N ILE A 95 34.25 -22.00 6.22
CA ILE A 95 34.62 -23.01 7.22
C ILE A 95 33.65 -22.96 8.40
N ARG A 96 33.28 -21.76 8.88
CA ARG A 96 32.33 -21.58 9.99
C ARG A 96 30.91 -22.09 9.69
N SER A 97 30.43 -21.90 8.46
CA SER A 97 29.11 -22.40 8.02
C SER A 97 29.11 -23.93 7.88
N SER A 98 30.18 -24.48 7.30
CA SER A 98 30.37 -25.93 7.16
C SER A 98 30.53 -26.63 8.51
N LEU A 99 31.29 -26.04 9.45
CA LEU A 99 31.45 -26.57 10.81
C LEU A 99 30.10 -26.57 11.56
N ARG A 100 29.29 -25.53 11.39
CA ARG A 100 27.96 -25.44 12.01
C ARG A 100 27.05 -26.56 11.51
N SER A 101 26.97 -26.77 10.20
CA SER A 101 26.18 -27.86 9.61
C SER A 101 26.67 -29.24 10.04
N TYR A 102 27.98 -29.45 10.10
CA TYR A 102 28.58 -30.70 10.55
C TYR A 102 28.28 -30.99 12.04
N ILE A 103 28.36 -29.98 12.91
CA ILE A 103 28.02 -30.13 14.33
C ILE A 103 26.52 -30.45 14.51
N PHE A 104 25.63 -29.86 13.71
CA PHE A 104 24.20 -30.22 13.73
C PHE A 104 23.96 -31.66 13.27
N GLN A 105 24.70 -32.12 12.26
CA GLN A 105 24.65 -33.50 11.77
C GLN A 105 25.13 -34.51 12.83
N LEU A 106 26.23 -34.21 13.53
CA LEU A 106 26.74 -35.04 14.62
C LEU A 106 25.77 -35.10 15.81
N ILE A 107 25.20 -33.95 16.22
CA ILE A 107 24.17 -33.90 17.28
C ILE A 107 22.98 -34.78 16.89
N TYR A 108 22.53 -34.71 15.64
CA TYR A 108 21.41 -35.50 15.13
C TYR A 108 21.73 -37.01 15.10
N GLN A 109 22.90 -37.41 14.60
CA GLN A 109 23.36 -38.81 14.57
C GLN A 109 23.50 -39.40 15.99
N LEU A 110 24.02 -38.62 16.95
CA LEU A 110 24.13 -39.02 18.36
C LEU A 110 22.77 -39.19 19.04
N LEU A 111 21.82 -38.31 18.74
CA LEU A 111 20.45 -38.41 19.26
C LEU A 111 19.69 -39.59 18.62
N LYS A 112 19.93 -39.88 17.34
CA LYS A 112 19.39 -41.04 16.62
C LYS A 112 19.93 -42.36 17.16
N SER A 113 21.22 -42.42 17.54
CA SER A 113 21.88 -43.63 18.05
C SER A 113 21.73 -43.86 19.56
N THR A 114 21.13 -42.94 20.32
CA THR A 114 20.81 -43.14 21.75
C THR A 114 19.31 -42.99 22.06
N PRO A 115 18.49 -44.00 21.73
CA PRO A 115 17.03 -43.95 21.83
C PRO A 115 16.50 -43.63 23.24
N PHE A 116 17.20 -44.06 24.29
CA PHE A 116 16.82 -43.85 25.69
C PHE A 116 16.95 -42.37 26.12
N THR A 117 17.91 -41.64 25.57
CA THR A 117 18.09 -40.19 25.79
C THR A 117 16.97 -39.41 25.10
N LEU A 118 16.61 -39.82 23.88
CA LEU A 118 15.48 -39.27 23.12
C LEU A 118 14.14 -39.49 23.84
N LYS A 119 13.95 -40.68 24.44
CA LYS A 119 12.75 -41.02 25.24
C LYS A 119 12.67 -40.25 26.57
N LYS A 120 13.82 -39.92 27.18
CA LYS A 120 13.88 -39.01 28.35
C LYS A 120 13.61 -37.54 27.98
N ILE A 121 14.08 -37.07 26.82
CA ILE A 121 13.74 -35.75 26.25
C ILE A 121 12.24 -35.66 25.96
N GLN A 122 11.62 -36.75 25.49
CA GLN A 122 10.16 -36.86 25.26
C GLN A 122 9.32 -36.78 26.55
N ASN A 123 9.90 -37.08 27.73
CA ASN A 123 9.17 -37.21 29.01
C ASN A 123 9.46 -36.11 30.04
N LYS A 124 10.61 -35.42 29.99
CA LYS A 124 10.88 -34.24 30.84
C LYS A 124 11.04 -33.00 29.96
N LYS A 125 10.33 -31.93 30.35
CA LYS A 125 10.25 -30.66 29.61
C LYS A 125 11.61 -29.94 29.40
N GLU A 126 12.72 -30.43 29.95
CA GLU A 126 14.07 -29.92 29.72
C GLU A 126 15.15 -31.00 29.98
N LEU A 127 16.24 -30.98 29.19
CA LEU A 127 17.43 -31.79 29.43
C LEU A 127 18.22 -31.24 30.62
N LYS A 128 18.51 -32.10 31.62
CA LYS A 128 19.45 -31.75 32.69
C LYS A 128 20.85 -31.49 32.13
N THR A 129 21.57 -30.53 32.72
CA THR A 129 22.96 -30.14 32.36
C THR A 129 23.91 -31.33 32.24
N SER A 130 23.74 -32.37 33.07
CA SER A 130 24.55 -33.59 33.01
C SER A 130 24.41 -34.35 31.68
N HIS A 131 23.23 -34.39 31.07
CA HIS A 131 23.03 -35.03 29.76
C HIS A 131 23.65 -34.22 28.63
N ILE A 132 23.53 -32.89 28.70
CA ILE A 132 24.16 -31.97 27.75
C ILE A 132 25.68 -32.16 27.81
N ASN A 133 26.25 -32.29 29.00
CA ASN A 133 27.69 -32.54 29.17
C ASN A 133 28.15 -33.89 28.59
N ILE A 134 27.32 -34.95 28.64
CA ILE A 134 27.64 -36.26 28.03
C ILE A 134 27.65 -36.15 26.50
N ILE A 135 26.65 -35.49 25.91
CA ILE A 135 26.56 -35.29 24.46
C ILE A 135 27.72 -34.42 23.98
N LEU A 136 28.00 -33.32 24.69
CA LEU A 136 29.14 -32.45 24.39
C LEU A 136 30.47 -33.21 24.50
N LYS A 137 30.64 -34.11 25.48
CA LYS A 137 31.86 -34.93 25.62
C LYS A 137 32.06 -35.90 24.45
N LYS A 138 30.99 -36.51 23.92
CA LYS A 138 31.08 -37.39 22.75
C LYS A 138 31.39 -36.64 21.45
N ILE A 139 30.69 -35.54 21.18
CA ILE A 139 30.96 -34.67 20.02
C ILE A 139 32.38 -34.14 20.07
N TRP A 140 32.83 -33.76 21.27
CA TRP A 140 34.18 -33.27 21.48
C TRP A 140 35.25 -34.32 21.17
N ASN A 141 35.01 -35.59 21.50
CA ASN A 141 35.96 -36.66 21.19
C ASN A 141 36.03 -36.94 19.69
N GLU A 142 34.88 -37.03 18.99
CA GLU A 142 34.87 -37.21 17.53
C GLU A 142 35.53 -36.03 16.78
N LEU A 143 35.33 -34.79 17.25
CA LEU A 143 36.01 -33.63 16.69
C LEU A 143 37.52 -33.61 16.97
N LYS A 144 37.96 -34.27 18.06
CA LYS A 144 39.38 -34.40 18.41
C LYS A 144 40.08 -35.46 17.55
N ASP A 145 39.36 -36.53 17.19
CA ASP A 145 39.86 -37.60 16.33
C ASP A 145 40.00 -37.17 14.86
N LEU A 146 39.23 -36.16 14.43
CA LEU A 146 39.28 -35.60 13.08
C LEU A 146 40.45 -34.64 12.82
N ASN A 147 41.23 -34.25 13.84
CA ASN A 147 42.34 -33.31 13.64
C ASN A 147 43.45 -33.44 14.72
N PRO A 148 44.50 -34.24 14.50
CA PRO A 148 45.52 -34.54 15.52
C PRO A 148 46.54 -33.41 15.77
N ASN A 149 46.51 -32.30 15.02
CA ASN A 149 47.54 -31.26 15.12
C ASN A 149 47.20 -30.14 16.12
N ASN A 150 48.21 -29.78 16.95
CA ASN A 150 48.14 -28.94 18.14
C ASN A 150 47.61 -27.50 17.94
N LEU A 151 47.45 -26.99 16.71
CA LEU A 151 46.92 -25.64 16.46
C LEU A 151 45.41 -25.49 16.75
N ALA A 152 44.64 -26.58 16.79
CA ALA A 152 43.19 -26.53 17.03
C ALA A 152 42.80 -26.43 18.51
N ASN A 153 43.73 -26.65 19.46
CA ASN A 153 43.40 -26.74 20.89
C ASN A 153 42.96 -25.40 21.52
N GLN A 154 43.41 -24.24 21.01
CA GLN A 154 42.98 -22.93 21.52
C GLN A 154 41.59 -22.50 20.99
N GLU A 155 41.24 -22.80 19.73
CA GLU A 155 39.90 -22.53 19.20
C GLU A 155 38.84 -23.53 19.68
N LEU A 156 39.22 -24.79 19.92
CA LEU A 156 38.30 -25.78 20.49
C LEU A 156 37.76 -25.30 21.84
N VAL A 157 38.59 -24.78 22.74
CA VAL A 157 38.16 -24.31 24.07
C VAL A 157 37.10 -23.20 23.97
N SER A 158 37.18 -22.32 22.97
CA SER A 158 36.15 -21.30 22.67
C SER A 158 34.86 -21.89 22.07
N SER A 159 34.96 -23.06 21.42
CA SER A 159 33.88 -23.73 20.70
C SER A 159 32.91 -24.47 21.63
N LYS A 160 33.34 -24.88 22.83
CA LYS A 160 32.47 -25.53 23.83
C LYS A 160 31.27 -24.66 24.24
N ARG A 161 31.50 -23.35 24.41
CA ARG A 161 30.45 -22.37 24.75
C ARG A 161 29.50 -22.13 23.55
N ARG A 162 30.01 -22.15 22.33
CA ARG A 162 29.23 -21.95 21.10
C ARG A 162 28.37 -23.16 20.76
N ILE A 163 28.88 -24.38 20.94
CA ILE A 163 28.12 -25.62 20.75
C ILE A 163 26.97 -25.69 21.74
N LYS A 164 27.19 -25.28 23.01
CA LYS A 164 26.13 -25.16 24.00
C LYS A 164 25.03 -24.17 23.57
N ASN A 165 25.40 -22.99 23.06
CA ASN A 165 24.44 -22.00 22.56
C ASN A 165 23.63 -22.52 21.36
N TYR A 166 24.24 -23.24 20.42
CA TYR A 166 23.51 -23.85 19.30
C TYR A 166 22.53 -24.93 19.76
N PHE A 167 22.87 -25.66 20.82
CA PHE A 167 22.00 -26.67 21.41
C PHE A 167 20.79 -26.04 22.12
N GLU A 168 20.99 -24.92 22.83
CA GLU A 168 19.92 -24.15 23.46
C GLU A 168 19.00 -23.48 22.41
N GLU A 169 19.56 -23.02 21.29
CA GLU A 169 18.82 -22.48 20.14
C GLU A 169 17.93 -23.57 19.49
N PHE A 170 18.48 -24.78 19.28
CA PHE A 170 17.73 -25.94 18.80
C PHE A 170 16.61 -26.36 19.75
N GLN A 171 16.84 -26.30 21.07
CA GLN A 171 15.80 -26.63 22.05
C GLN A 171 14.67 -25.59 22.09
N SER A 172 14.99 -24.32 21.83
CA SER A 172 14.01 -23.23 21.77
C SER A 172 13.05 -23.34 20.58
N SER A 173 13.53 -23.86 19.44
CA SER A 173 12.74 -24.01 18.21
C SER A 173 11.71 -25.16 18.29
N LEU A 174 11.85 -26.05 19.28
CA LEU A 174 10.94 -27.18 19.52
C LEU A 174 9.75 -26.85 20.44
N ARG A 175 9.58 -25.59 20.91
CA ARG A 175 8.60 -25.24 21.96
C ARG A 175 7.09 -25.24 21.58
N PRO A 176 6.60 -25.26 20.33
CA PRO A 176 5.15 -25.42 20.07
C PRO A 176 4.79 -26.92 19.89
N TYR A 177 4.88 -27.71 20.96
CA TYR A 177 5.01 -29.18 20.87
C TYR A 177 3.69 -29.98 20.82
N ASN A 178 2.52 -29.41 21.15
CA ASN A 178 1.29 -30.21 21.31
C ASN A 178 0.54 -30.55 20.00
N ASN A 179 0.66 -29.75 18.94
CA ASN A 179 0.01 -30.05 17.65
C ASN A 179 0.88 -30.87 16.69
N PHE A 180 2.21 -30.86 16.89
CA PHE A 180 3.15 -31.54 16.01
C PHE A 180 3.19 -33.06 16.26
N ARG A 181 2.98 -33.48 17.52
CA ARG A 181 3.14 -34.87 17.99
C ARG A 181 2.08 -35.85 17.47
N LYS A 182 0.88 -35.38 17.09
CA LYS A 182 -0.25 -36.29 16.83
C LYS A 182 -0.39 -36.79 15.39
N LYS A 183 0.22 -36.17 14.37
CA LYS A 183 0.03 -36.60 12.96
C LYS A 183 1.22 -36.52 12.00
N ASN A 184 2.28 -35.73 12.29
CA ASN A 184 3.21 -35.32 11.22
C ASN A 184 4.70 -35.60 11.46
N PHE A 185 5.10 -36.30 12.52
CA PHE A 185 6.54 -36.45 12.83
C PHE A 185 7.29 -37.37 11.85
N ALA A 186 6.70 -38.50 11.46
CA ALA A 186 7.27 -39.39 10.46
C ALA A 186 7.36 -38.71 9.08
N LEU A 187 6.29 -38.01 8.69
CA LEU A 187 6.25 -37.19 7.48
C LEU A 187 7.29 -36.06 7.52
N PHE A 188 7.58 -35.48 8.68
CA PHE A 188 8.55 -34.40 8.81
C PHE A 188 10.00 -34.90 8.69
N ALA A 189 10.32 -36.05 9.28
CA ALA A 189 11.64 -36.66 9.14
C ALA A 189 11.93 -37.04 7.68
N GLU A 190 10.96 -37.65 7.00
CA GLU A 190 11.06 -38.03 5.59
C GLU A 190 11.17 -36.80 4.65
N ASN A 191 10.44 -35.73 4.96
CA ASN A 191 10.52 -34.48 4.20
C ASN A 191 11.81 -33.68 4.46
N ILE A 192 12.44 -33.82 5.64
CA ILE A 192 13.72 -33.16 5.92
C ILE A 192 14.87 -33.83 5.20
N GLU A 193 14.97 -35.17 5.21
CA GLU A 193 15.99 -35.90 4.42
C GLU A 193 15.87 -35.59 2.93
N PHE A 194 14.64 -35.53 2.42
CA PHE A 194 14.38 -35.14 1.03
C PHE A 194 14.82 -33.69 0.71
N VAL A 195 14.56 -32.74 1.60
CA VAL A 195 14.96 -31.33 1.42
C VAL A 195 16.48 -31.15 1.51
N PHE A 196 17.16 -31.90 2.39
CA PHE A 196 18.62 -31.82 2.47
C PHE A 196 19.31 -32.47 1.27
N GLY A 197 18.83 -33.62 0.76
CA GLY A 197 19.39 -34.18 -0.47
C GLY A 197 19.15 -33.31 -1.71
N LEU A 198 18.08 -32.51 -1.73
CA LEU A 198 17.88 -31.47 -2.75
C LEU A 198 18.87 -30.30 -2.64
N ILE A 199 19.26 -29.93 -1.41
CA ILE A 199 20.22 -28.86 -1.15
C ILE A 199 21.66 -29.31 -1.45
N LEU A 200 21.95 -30.61 -1.28
CA LEU A 200 23.26 -31.20 -1.54
C LEU A 200 23.47 -31.62 -3.00
N GLY A 201 22.41 -31.58 -3.83
CA GLY A 201 22.48 -31.94 -5.25
C GLY A 201 22.32 -33.44 -5.53
N ASP A 202 21.96 -34.23 -4.52
CA ASP A 202 21.84 -35.69 -4.60
C ASP A 202 20.62 -36.15 -5.43
N TYR A 203 19.75 -35.22 -5.86
CA TYR A 203 18.56 -35.51 -6.66
C TYR A 203 18.39 -34.57 -7.85
N GLU A 204 18.38 -35.12 -9.06
CA GLU A 204 17.97 -34.39 -10.27
C GLU A 204 16.45 -34.20 -10.32
N PHE A 205 16.00 -32.97 -10.61
CA PHE A 205 14.58 -32.61 -10.58
C PHE A 205 13.72 -33.43 -11.56
N SER A 206 14.28 -33.79 -12.72
CA SER A 206 13.66 -34.66 -13.74
C SER A 206 13.24 -36.00 -13.15
N ASN A 207 14.05 -36.56 -12.26
CA ASN A 207 13.92 -37.92 -11.73
C ASN A 207 13.06 -37.99 -10.46
N LEU A 208 12.52 -36.86 -9.99
CA LEU A 208 11.66 -36.82 -8.81
C LEU A 208 10.24 -37.33 -9.11
N THR A 209 9.66 -38.05 -8.16
CA THR A 209 8.23 -38.46 -8.20
C THR A 209 7.30 -37.25 -8.11
N THR A 210 6.07 -37.38 -8.61
CA THR A 210 5.10 -36.26 -8.68
C THR A 210 4.80 -35.63 -7.31
N SER A 211 4.77 -36.40 -6.23
CA SER A 211 4.59 -35.90 -4.86
C SER A 211 5.79 -35.09 -4.38
N LYS A 212 7.01 -35.59 -4.62
CA LYS A 212 8.29 -34.92 -4.33
C LYS A 212 8.45 -33.65 -5.17
N LYS A 213 8.14 -33.69 -6.47
CA LYS A 213 8.06 -32.50 -7.35
C LYS A 213 7.08 -31.46 -6.81
N ARG A 214 5.91 -31.86 -6.29
CA ARG A 214 4.96 -30.94 -5.64
C ARG A 214 5.52 -30.33 -4.36
N ILE A 215 6.27 -31.08 -3.56
CA ILE A 215 6.94 -30.54 -2.36
C ILE A 215 8.03 -29.54 -2.79
N VAL A 216 8.84 -29.85 -3.81
CA VAL A 216 9.81 -28.87 -4.35
C VAL A 216 9.12 -27.65 -4.94
N LEU A 217 8.00 -27.81 -5.65
CA LEU A 217 7.22 -26.70 -6.19
C LEU A 217 6.56 -25.88 -5.07
N ASP A 218 6.12 -26.51 -3.98
CA ASP A 218 5.55 -25.82 -2.82
C ASP A 218 6.64 -25.16 -1.96
N LEU A 219 7.83 -25.75 -1.86
CA LEU A 219 9.01 -25.14 -1.24
C LEU A 219 9.57 -24.01 -2.11
N LYS A 220 9.55 -24.11 -3.44
CA LYS A 220 9.78 -22.98 -4.36
C LYS A 220 8.72 -21.90 -4.11
N LYS A 221 7.44 -22.26 -4.06
CA LYS A 221 6.35 -21.33 -3.79
C LYS A 221 6.42 -20.66 -2.39
N ARG A 222 6.94 -21.35 -1.37
CA ARG A 222 7.02 -20.88 0.03
C ARG A 222 8.36 -20.25 0.40
N PHE A 223 9.46 -20.68 -0.20
CA PHE A 223 10.84 -20.34 0.18
C PHE A 223 11.72 -19.85 -0.98
N GLY A 224 11.31 -19.93 -2.26
CA GLY A 224 12.14 -19.40 -3.36
C GLY A 224 11.45 -19.34 -4.73
N PHE A 225 11.31 -18.11 -5.26
CA PHE A 225 10.74 -17.71 -6.56
C PHE A 225 9.27 -17.25 -6.56
N LYS A 226 8.88 -16.40 -5.60
CA LYS A 226 8.32 -15.13 -6.09
C LYS A 226 9.52 -14.31 -6.53
N SER A 227 9.52 -13.84 -7.78
CA SER A 227 10.18 -12.55 -8.05
C SER A 227 9.74 -11.66 -6.89
N ASP A 228 10.67 -11.15 -6.08
CA ASP A 228 10.35 -10.29 -4.94
C ASP A 228 9.18 -9.40 -5.40
N THR A 229 8.05 -9.34 -4.70
CA THR A 229 6.88 -8.63 -5.25
C THR A 229 7.16 -7.15 -5.61
N ALA A 230 8.37 -6.65 -5.29
CA ALA A 230 9.00 -5.45 -5.82
C ALA A 230 9.50 -5.50 -7.29
N THR A 231 9.94 -6.65 -7.80
CA THR A 231 10.23 -6.94 -9.21
C THR A 231 8.93 -7.05 -10.01
N THR A 232 8.45 -5.91 -10.48
CA THR A 232 7.32 -5.82 -11.40
C THR A 232 7.61 -6.61 -12.68
N ASN A 233 6.60 -7.17 -13.37
CA ASN A 233 6.74 -7.77 -14.72
C ASN A 233 7.55 -6.89 -15.68
N SER A 234 7.49 -5.56 -15.49
CA SER A 234 8.31 -4.56 -16.20
C SER A 234 9.83 -4.71 -15.97
N PHE A 235 10.30 -5.02 -14.74
CA PHE A 235 11.72 -5.26 -14.47
C PHE A 235 12.21 -6.54 -15.14
N THR A 236 11.47 -7.64 -14.98
CA THR A 236 11.79 -8.94 -15.61
C THR A 236 11.84 -8.82 -17.12
N TYR A 237 10.88 -8.10 -17.72
CA TYR A 237 10.89 -7.79 -19.15
C TYR A 237 12.12 -6.97 -19.55
N THR A 238 12.39 -5.88 -18.83
CA THR A 238 13.49 -4.96 -19.17
C THR A 238 14.86 -5.63 -19.03
N ILE A 239 15.09 -6.36 -17.94
CA ILE A 239 16.35 -7.10 -17.76
C ILE A 239 16.48 -8.18 -18.82
N SER A 240 15.40 -8.90 -19.16
CA SER A 240 15.45 -9.90 -20.22
C SER A 240 15.75 -9.27 -21.58
N LEU A 241 15.18 -8.11 -21.89
CA LEU A 241 15.48 -7.39 -23.13
C LEU A 241 16.95 -6.92 -23.19
N ILE A 242 17.49 -6.41 -22.08
CA ILE A 242 18.91 -6.01 -21.98
C ILE A 242 19.82 -7.23 -22.16
N LEU A 243 19.50 -8.35 -21.52
CA LEU A 243 20.26 -9.59 -21.65
C LEU A 243 20.16 -10.16 -23.05
N SER A 244 18.98 -10.12 -23.68
CA SER A 244 18.80 -10.55 -25.07
C SER A 244 19.60 -9.70 -26.05
N LYS A 245 19.68 -8.37 -25.84
CA LYS A 245 20.57 -7.49 -26.63
C LYS A 245 22.03 -7.85 -26.43
N LYS A 246 22.42 -8.20 -25.20
CA LYS A 246 23.79 -8.58 -24.88
C LYS A 246 24.16 -9.92 -25.49
N ILE A 247 23.28 -10.92 -25.40
CA ILE A 247 23.43 -12.22 -26.04
C ILE A 247 23.56 -12.07 -27.56
N ARG A 248 22.71 -11.24 -28.18
CA ARG A 248 22.82 -10.89 -29.62
C ARG A 248 24.17 -10.27 -30.00
N SER A 249 24.81 -9.55 -29.09
CA SER A 249 26.11 -8.91 -29.34
C SER A 249 27.31 -9.85 -29.21
N ILE A 250 27.12 -11.08 -28.72
CA ILE A 250 28.19 -12.08 -28.63
C ILE A 250 28.47 -12.56 -30.06
N PRO A 251 29.74 -12.53 -30.53
CA PRO A 251 30.09 -12.91 -31.89
C PRO A 251 29.53 -14.28 -32.29
N THR A 252 29.09 -14.40 -33.54
CA THR A 252 28.57 -15.63 -34.19
C THR A 252 29.57 -16.79 -34.25
N GLN A 253 30.77 -16.64 -33.69
CA GLN A 253 31.80 -17.69 -33.62
C GLN A 253 31.34 -18.93 -32.85
N TYR A 254 30.34 -18.78 -31.98
CA TYR A 254 29.62 -19.90 -31.35
C TYR A 254 28.43 -20.29 -32.24
N HIS A 255 28.66 -21.09 -33.29
CA HIS A 255 27.59 -21.65 -34.11
C HIS A 255 26.75 -22.63 -33.27
N ILE A 256 25.71 -22.13 -32.61
CA ILE A 256 24.71 -22.93 -31.92
C ILE A 256 23.65 -23.31 -32.97
N THR A 257 23.80 -24.46 -33.63
CA THR A 257 22.76 -25.03 -34.49
C THR A 257 21.76 -25.83 -33.65
N GLU A 258 20.47 -25.79 -34.01
CA GLU A 258 19.45 -26.66 -33.42
C GLU A 258 19.87 -28.12 -33.66
N GLY A 259 20.31 -28.82 -32.60
CA GLY A 259 20.71 -30.24 -32.65
C GLY A 259 22.07 -30.55 -32.03
N ASN A 260 23.01 -29.59 -31.96
CA ASN A 260 24.29 -29.78 -31.28
C ASN A 260 24.29 -29.03 -29.95
N ASN A 261 24.01 -29.76 -28.86
CA ASN A 261 24.12 -29.28 -27.48
C ASN A 261 25.59 -29.06 -27.11
N ASN A 262 26.22 -28.03 -27.69
CA ASN A 262 27.54 -27.58 -27.27
C ASN A 262 27.38 -26.86 -25.93
N LYS A 263 27.16 -27.66 -24.88
CA LYS A 263 26.91 -27.24 -23.51
C LYS A 263 28.00 -26.28 -23.01
N LEU A 264 29.25 -26.51 -23.45
CA LEU A 264 30.39 -25.63 -23.22
C LEU A 264 30.17 -24.20 -23.75
N ALA A 265 29.73 -24.03 -25.00
CA ALA A 265 29.46 -22.70 -25.58
C ALA A 265 28.30 -21.98 -24.87
N LEU A 266 27.28 -22.73 -24.45
CA LEU A 266 26.14 -22.20 -23.70
C LEU A 266 26.54 -21.79 -22.27
N ASP A 267 27.34 -22.61 -21.60
CA ASP A 267 27.87 -22.32 -20.27
C ASP A 267 28.81 -21.10 -20.30
N GLU A 268 29.61 -20.92 -21.36
CA GLU A 268 30.43 -19.73 -21.59
C GLU A 268 29.57 -18.46 -21.80
N ILE A 269 28.50 -18.54 -22.61
CA ILE A 269 27.57 -17.43 -22.81
C ILE A 269 26.86 -17.07 -21.48
N ILE A 270 26.42 -18.08 -20.73
CA ILE A 270 25.77 -17.89 -19.43
C ILE A 270 26.74 -17.24 -18.44
N GLY A 271 27.98 -17.74 -18.35
CA GLY A 271 29.04 -17.17 -17.54
C GLY A 271 29.32 -15.71 -17.89
N TYR A 272 29.51 -15.42 -19.19
CA TYR A 272 29.73 -14.06 -19.69
C TYR A 272 28.58 -13.10 -19.36
N VAL A 273 27.33 -13.56 -19.47
CA VAL A 273 26.14 -12.75 -19.18
C VAL A 273 25.99 -12.49 -17.68
N ILE A 274 26.28 -13.48 -16.83
CA ILE A 274 26.29 -13.31 -15.37
C ILE A 274 27.40 -12.36 -14.96
N ASP A 275 28.61 -12.56 -15.49
CA ASP A 275 29.74 -11.69 -15.20
C ASP A 275 29.46 -10.27 -15.67
N TYR A 276 28.86 -10.09 -16.85
CA TYR A 276 28.40 -8.78 -17.32
C TYR A 276 27.43 -8.13 -16.32
N LEU A 277 26.46 -8.85 -15.78
CA LEU A 277 25.54 -8.30 -14.77
C LEU A 277 26.21 -8.02 -13.42
N VAL A 278 27.17 -8.84 -13.02
CA VAL A 278 27.82 -8.79 -11.72
C VAL A 278 28.92 -7.73 -11.67
N THR A 279 29.69 -7.57 -12.75
CA THR A 279 30.85 -6.67 -12.84
C THR A 279 30.53 -5.34 -13.51
N ASN A 280 29.65 -5.31 -14.50
CA ASN A 280 29.26 -4.10 -15.22
C ASN A 280 27.86 -3.64 -14.77
N LYS A 281 27.81 -2.49 -14.11
CA LYS A 281 26.53 -1.82 -13.85
C LYS A 281 25.90 -1.52 -15.21
N VAL A 282 24.81 -2.21 -15.57
CA VAL A 282 23.92 -1.89 -16.71
C VAL A 282 23.98 -0.39 -16.96
N LYS A 283 24.49 0.04 -18.11
CA LYS A 283 24.91 1.43 -18.30
C LYS A 283 23.66 2.31 -18.43
N ILE A 284 23.78 3.60 -18.11
CA ILE A 284 22.65 4.55 -18.14
C ILE A 284 21.97 4.59 -19.53
N PHE A 285 22.74 4.35 -20.60
CA PHE A 285 22.23 4.34 -21.97
C PHE A 285 21.32 3.13 -22.26
N ASP A 286 21.54 1.97 -21.62
CA ASP A 286 20.71 0.76 -21.74
C ASP A 286 19.29 0.99 -21.22
N LEU A 287 19.11 2.06 -20.42
CA LEU A 287 17.85 2.51 -19.85
C LEU A 287 17.44 3.87 -20.41
N SER A 288 17.91 4.27 -21.60
CA SER A 288 17.66 5.60 -22.16
C SER A 288 16.16 5.94 -22.29
N GLU A 289 15.30 4.96 -22.52
CA GLU A 289 13.84 5.10 -22.55
C GLU A 289 13.19 5.29 -21.16
N PHE A 290 13.96 5.08 -20.09
CA PHE A 290 13.47 5.19 -18.73
C PHE A 290 13.69 6.63 -18.25
N ASN A 291 12.64 7.23 -17.67
CA ASN A 291 12.83 8.44 -16.88
C ASN A 291 13.68 8.13 -15.62
N ASN A 292 14.21 9.17 -14.97
CA ASN A 292 15.14 9.01 -13.85
C ASN A 292 14.56 8.17 -12.71
N SER A 293 13.28 8.33 -12.40
CA SER A 293 12.54 7.52 -11.44
C SER A 293 12.53 6.02 -11.79
N LYS A 294 12.21 5.66 -13.05
CA LYS A 294 12.25 4.27 -13.53
C LYS A 294 13.68 3.71 -13.54
N LYS A 295 14.69 4.50 -13.93
CA LYS A 295 16.11 4.12 -13.88
C LYS A 295 16.56 3.76 -12.46
N LYS A 296 16.25 4.63 -11.48
CA LYS A 296 16.58 4.39 -10.06
C LYS A 296 15.89 3.12 -9.52
N LYS A 297 14.62 2.92 -9.85
CA LYS A 297 13.88 1.71 -9.46
C LYS A 297 14.50 0.45 -10.09
N PHE A 298 14.84 0.50 -11.37
CA PHE A 298 15.52 -0.59 -12.06
C PHE A 298 16.87 -0.92 -11.40
N HIS A 299 17.74 0.08 -11.18
CA HIS A 299 19.05 -0.15 -10.54
C HIS A 299 18.96 -0.69 -9.12
N ARG A 300 17.98 -0.24 -8.32
CA ARG A 300 17.77 -0.78 -6.98
C ARG A 300 17.40 -2.27 -7.04
N THR A 301 16.52 -2.61 -7.96
CA THR A 301 16.06 -3.98 -8.16
C THR A 301 17.18 -4.86 -8.72
N LEU A 302 18.00 -4.31 -9.62
CA LEU A 302 19.22 -4.94 -10.13
C LEU A 302 20.25 -5.21 -9.04
N LYS A 303 20.44 -4.30 -8.07
CA LYS A 303 21.34 -4.55 -6.92
C LYS A 303 20.88 -5.73 -6.06
N ILE A 304 19.57 -5.87 -5.86
CA ILE A 304 18.98 -7.02 -5.14
C ILE A 304 19.20 -8.30 -5.94
N LEU A 305 18.97 -8.24 -7.27
CA LEU A 305 19.26 -9.37 -8.17
C LEU A 305 20.72 -9.80 -8.05
N ILE A 306 21.67 -8.87 -8.16
CA ILE A 306 23.12 -9.15 -8.06
C ILE A 306 23.48 -9.72 -6.68
N TYR A 307 22.92 -9.18 -5.60
CA TYR A 307 23.13 -9.72 -4.26
C TYR A 307 22.68 -11.18 -4.18
N ASN A 308 21.46 -11.47 -4.64
CA ASN A 308 20.91 -12.83 -4.61
C ASN A 308 21.71 -13.79 -5.50
N LEU A 309 22.15 -13.36 -6.69
CA LEU A 309 23.02 -14.17 -7.56
C LEU A 309 24.36 -14.53 -6.91
N LYS A 310 24.86 -13.67 -6.01
CA LYS A 310 26.10 -13.92 -5.24
C LYS A 310 25.87 -14.74 -3.98
N SER A 311 24.76 -14.52 -3.27
CA SER A 311 24.53 -15.08 -1.94
C SER A 311 23.71 -16.37 -1.92
N ASP A 312 23.03 -16.71 -3.01
CA ASP A 312 22.10 -17.84 -3.08
C ASP A 312 22.33 -18.65 -4.38
N TRP A 313 22.92 -19.84 -4.24
CA TRP A 313 23.27 -20.70 -5.36
C TRP A 313 22.06 -21.26 -6.10
N ILE A 314 20.92 -21.46 -5.42
CA ILE A 314 19.67 -21.93 -6.04
C ILE A 314 19.10 -20.80 -6.88
N TYR A 315 19.13 -19.58 -6.35
CA TYR A 315 18.71 -18.38 -7.07
C TYR A 315 19.56 -18.15 -8.32
N ARG A 316 20.89 -18.32 -8.20
CA ARG A 316 21.83 -18.30 -9.33
C ARG A 316 21.46 -19.34 -10.39
N LYS A 317 21.23 -20.60 -10.00
CA LYS A 317 20.93 -21.66 -10.97
C LYS A 317 19.65 -21.42 -11.76
N SER A 318 18.58 -20.95 -11.10
CA SER A 318 17.34 -20.60 -11.81
C SER A 318 17.50 -19.41 -12.76
N PHE A 319 18.44 -18.51 -12.49
CA PHE A 319 18.71 -17.38 -13.36
C PHE A 319 19.57 -17.80 -14.56
N GLU A 320 20.50 -18.74 -14.36
CA GLU A 320 21.22 -19.42 -15.45
C GLU A 320 20.24 -20.08 -16.43
N ASP A 321 19.24 -20.82 -15.92
CA ASP A 321 18.19 -21.44 -16.74
C ASP A 321 17.37 -20.41 -17.55
N HIS A 322 17.18 -19.20 -16.99
CA HIS A 322 16.49 -18.11 -17.70
C HIS A 322 17.36 -17.54 -18.83
N ILE A 323 18.66 -17.32 -18.58
CA ILE A 323 19.60 -16.87 -19.60
C ILE A 323 19.68 -17.90 -20.73
N TYR A 324 19.75 -19.19 -20.40
CA TYR A 324 19.74 -20.28 -21.38
C TYR A 324 18.55 -20.19 -22.34
N LYS A 325 17.33 -20.00 -21.81
CA LYS A 325 16.12 -19.83 -22.64
C LYS A 325 16.17 -18.58 -23.50
N LEU A 326 16.68 -17.46 -22.96
CA LEU A 326 16.85 -16.23 -23.75
C LEU A 326 17.84 -16.43 -24.89
N THR A 327 18.91 -17.20 -24.69
CA THR A 327 19.91 -17.52 -25.73
C THR A 327 19.27 -18.29 -26.87
N ILE A 328 18.44 -19.30 -26.58
CA ILE A 328 17.70 -20.04 -27.59
C ILE A 328 16.79 -19.09 -28.40
N ILE A 329 15.98 -18.29 -27.71
CA ILE A 329 15.05 -17.35 -28.38
C ILE A 329 15.79 -16.35 -29.28
N VAL A 330 16.89 -15.77 -28.79
CA VAL A 330 17.69 -14.81 -29.56
C VAL A 330 18.32 -15.49 -30.77
N ASN A 331 18.88 -16.69 -30.61
CA ASN A 331 19.50 -17.43 -31.69
C ASN A 331 18.48 -17.84 -32.76
N SER A 332 17.30 -18.35 -32.36
CA SER A 332 16.22 -18.69 -33.30
C SER A 332 15.70 -17.45 -34.04
N LEU A 333 15.65 -16.28 -33.39
CA LEU A 333 15.27 -15.01 -34.03
C LEU A 333 16.32 -14.49 -35.02
N ILE A 334 17.60 -14.76 -34.79
CA ILE A 334 18.69 -14.41 -35.71
C ILE A 334 18.64 -15.34 -36.93
N ASN A 335 18.40 -16.63 -36.72
CA ASN A 335 18.52 -17.65 -37.77
C ASN A 335 17.23 -17.92 -38.56
N ASN A 336 16.04 -17.66 -38.01
CA ASN A 336 14.75 -17.95 -38.66
C ASN A 336 13.70 -16.86 -38.39
N ILE A 337 13.41 -16.03 -39.40
CA ILE A 337 12.47 -14.91 -39.30
C ILE A 337 11.02 -15.40 -39.05
N GLU A 338 10.64 -16.57 -39.58
CA GLU A 338 9.30 -17.16 -39.40
C GLU A 338 9.04 -17.64 -37.97
N TYR A 339 10.10 -17.97 -37.23
CA TYR A 339 10.03 -18.34 -35.81
C TYR A 339 9.37 -17.23 -34.96
N SER A 340 9.46 -15.96 -35.39
CA SER A 340 8.83 -14.86 -34.66
C SER A 340 7.29 -14.91 -34.63
N SER A 341 6.66 -15.67 -35.54
CA SER A 341 5.21 -15.84 -35.61
C SER A 341 4.66 -16.91 -34.65
N SER A 342 5.50 -17.87 -34.24
CA SER A 342 5.13 -18.95 -33.31
C SER A 342 5.35 -18.57 -31.83
N LEU A 343 6.10 -17.50 -31.55
CA LEU A 343 6.35 -17.01 -30.19
C LEU A 343 5.07 -16.46 -29.53
N THR A 344 4.79 -16.85 -28.29
CA THR A 344 3.64 -16.37 -27.50
C THR A 344 4.07 -15.68 -26.20
N GLY A 345 3.19 -14.82 -25.66
CA GLY A 345 3.39 -14.19 -24.36
C GLY A 345 4.67 -13.35 -24.23
N PHE A 346 5.54 -13.73 -23.29
CA PHE A 346 6.75 -12.98 -22.91
C PHE A 346 7.81 -12.98 -24.02
N GLU A 347 7.91 -14.07 -24.78
CA GLU A 347 8.90 -14.26 -25.85
C GLU A 347 8.61 -13.34 -27.04
N ARG A 348 7.32 -13.19 -27.37
CA ARG A 348 6.86 -12.23 -28.40
C ARG A 348 7.22 -10.79 -28.04
N LEU A 349 7.11 -10.41 -26.76
CA LEU A 349 7.49 -9.07 -26.31
C LEU A 349 9.00 -8.84 -26.44
N ILE A 350 9.83 -9.83 -26.12
CA ILE A 350 11.28 -9.75 -26.31
C ILE A 350 11.62 -9.62 -27.80
N SER A 351 10.98 -10.42 -28.66
CA SER A 351 11.14 -10.31 -30.11
C SER A 351 10.78 -8.91 -30.64
N GLN A 352 9.64 -8.35 -30.21
CA GLN A 352 9.22 -7.00 -30.56
C GLN A 352 10.20 -5.94 -30.06
N GLY A 353 10.69 -6.07 -28.82
CA GLY A 353 11.68 -5.16 -28.24
C GLY A 353 13.02 -5.20 -28.99
N LEU A 354 13.48 -6.39 -29.40
CA LEU A 354 14.68 -6.55 -30.22
C LEU A 354 14.51 -5.92 -31.61
N LYS A 355 13.36 -6.10 -32.26
CA LYS A 355 13.00 -5.46 -33.54
C LYS A 355 12.96 -3.93 -33.42
N GLN A 356 12.35 -3.39 -32.37
CA GLN A 356 12.29 -1.93 -32.12
C GLN A 356 13.65 -1.32 -31.79
N SER A 357 14.53 -2.07 -31.10
CA SER A 357 15.88 -1.60 -30.79
C SER A 357 16.84 -1.65 -31.98
N ALA A 358 16.49 -2.41 -33.02
CA ALA A 358 17.24 -2.49 -34.26
C ALA A 358 16.88 -1.36 -35.26
N LEU A 359 15.96 -0.45 -34.89
CA LEU A 359 15.60 0.72 -35.70
C LEU A 359 16.82 1.64 -35.89
N PHE A 360 17.29 1.78 -37.14
CA PHE A 360 18.38 2.68 -37.51
C PHE A 360 18.18 4.09 -36.94
N GLU A 361 16.95 4.60 -36.97
CA GLU A 361 16.58 5.91 -36.40
C GLU A 361 16.85 6.01 -34.90
N LYS A 362 16.72 4.91 -34.16
CA LYS A 362 16.91 4.83 -32.70
C LYS A 362 18.28 4.31 -32.27
N ASP A 363 19.09 3.85 -33.22
CA ASP A 363 20.41 3.29 -32.92
C ASP A 363 21.39 4.37 -32.43
N GLN A 364 21.80 4.28 -31.16
CA GLN A 364 22.70 5.25 -30.52
C GLN A 364 24.14 5.12 -30.98
N ASP A 365 24.49 4.04 -31.68
CA ASP A 365 25.84 3.85 -32.23
C ASP A 365 26.18 4.82 -33.36
N PHE A 366 25.20 5.55 -33.85
CA PHE A 366 25.31 6.53 -34.93
C PHE A 366 24.87 7.90 -34.43
N SER A 367 25.73 8.90 -34.62
CA SER A 367 25.38 10.28 -34.24
C SER A 367 24.18 10.80 -35.03
N PRO A 368 23.35 11.69 -34.46
CA PRO A 368 22.25 12.33 -35.20
C PRO A 368 22.71 13.00 -36.49
N TYR A 369 23.90 13.62 -36.47
CA TYR A 369 24.51 14.23 -37.63
C TYR A 369 24.88 13.19 -38.71
N PHE A 370 25.41 12.03 -38.35
CA PHE A 370 25.66 10.96 -39.32
C PHE A 370 24.36 10.49 -39.96
N LYS A 371 23.30 10.25 -39.17
CA LYS A 371 22.00 9.80 -39.69
C LYS A 371 21.40 10.79 -40.66
N LEU A 372 21.43 12.09 -40.33
CA LEU A 372 20.97 13.15 -41.21
C LEU A 372 21.76 13.17 -42.52
N ASN A 373 23.10 13.19 -42.43
CA ASN A 373 23.95 13.19 -43.63
C ASN A 373 23.74 11.93 -44.49
N LEU A 374 23.58 10.76 -43.86
CA LEU A 374 23.26 9.51 -44.57
C LEU A 374 21.88 9.61 -45.24
N THR A 375 20.87 10.17 -44.57
CA THR A 375 19.53 10.37 -45.13
C THR A 375 19.60 11.23 -46.39
N LEU A 376 20.33 12.34 -46.35
CA LEU A 376 20.50 13.23 -47.50
C LEU A 376 21.24 12.53 -48.65
N ILE A 377 22.34 11.83 -48.35
CA ILE A 377 23.12 11.10 -49.36
C ILE A 377 22.30 9.97 -49.99
N LEU A 378 21.58 9.19 -49.20
CA LEU A 378 20.67 8.15 -49.70
C LEU A 378 19.53 8.76 -50.52
N SER A 379 19.03 9.93 -50.13
CA SER A 379 18.02 10.65 -50.92
C SER A 379 18.54 11.04 -52.31
N ARG A 380 19.80 11.47 -52.42
CA ARG A 380 20.46 11.73 -53.72
C ARG A 380 20.58 10.44 -54.56
N ILE A 381 20.99 9.33 -53.94
CA ILE A 381 21.12 8.03 -54.61
C ILE A 381 19.76 7.54 -55.12
N ILE A 382 18.74 7.60 -54.25
CA ILE A 382 17.36 7.23 -54.58
C ILE A 382 16.85 8.10 -55.73
N TYR A 383 17.04 9.43 -55.65
CA TYR A 383 16.63 10.34 -56.72
C TYR A 383 17.27 9.97 -58.07
N ILE A 384 18.58 9.66 -58.09
CA ILE A 384 19.27 9.24 -59.31
C ILE A 384 18.70 7.92 -59.85
N LYS A 385 18.43 6.94 -58.97
CA LYS A 385 17.84 5.66 -59.36
C LYS A 385 16.40 5.82 -59.88
N ILE A 386 15.58 6.67 -59.25
CA ILE A 386 14.24 7.04 -59.71
C ILE A 386 14.33 7.71 -61.10
N LYS A 387 15.23 8.69 -61.28
CA LYS A 387 15.42 9.40 -62.55
C LYS A 387 15.86 8.46 -63.69
N ASN A 388 16.69 7.47 -63.39
CA ASN A 388 17.20 6.53 -64.37
C ASN A 388 16.26 5.32 -64.57
N SER A 389 15.14 5.24 -63.83
CA SER A 389 14.16 4.18 -64.03
C SER A 389 13.42 4.38 -65.37
N PRO A 390 13.41 3.37 -66.26
CA PRO A 390 12.79 3.48 -67.58
C PRO A 390 11.28 3.70 -67.53
N GLY A 391 10.62 3.38 -66.41
CA GLY A 391 9.19 3.65 -66.19
C GLY A 391 8.86 5.13 -65.95
N ILE A 392 9.81 5.91 -65.43
CA ILE A 392 9.57 7.29 -64.96
C ILE A 392 9.96 8.32 -66.03
N THR A 393 10.94 8.02 -66.88
CA THR A 393 11.42 8.91 -67.96
C THR A 393 10.42 9.14 -69.10
N LYS A 394 9.34 8.35 -69.19
CA LYS A 394 8.32 8.46 -70.25
C LYS A 394 7.07 9.26 -69.90
N LEU A 395 6.91 9.77 -68.68
CA LEU A 395 5.62 10.29 -68.18
C LEU A 395 5.74 11.73 -67.66
N ASN A 396 5.74 12.70 -68.58
CA ASN A 396 5.82 14.14 -68.27
C ASN A 396 4.45 14.82 -68.03
N SER A 397 3.33 14.10 -67.85
CA SER A 397 2.02 14.77 -67.76
C SER A 397 0.98 14.20 -66.78
N GLN A 398 1.23 13.10 -66.05
CA GLN A 398 0.30 12.61 -65.02
C GLN A 398 1.04 12.13 -63.75
N PRO A 399 0.44 12.28 -62.55
CA PRO A 399 1.00 11.75 -61.31
C PRO A 399 0.95 10.21 -61.36
N VAL A 400 2.10 9.60 -61.63
CA VAL A 400 2.27 8.15 -61.59
C VAL A 400 2.53 7.73 -60.15
N ASN A 401 1.92 6.65 -59.68
CA ASN A 401 2.31 6.00 -58.42
C ASN A 401 3.49 5.08 -58.71
N LEU A 402 4.56 5.17 -57.92
CA LEU A 402 5.67 4.21 -57.96
C LEU A 402 5.09 2.80 -57.76
N SER A 403 5.38 1.86 -58.67
CA SER A 403 4.93 0.49 -58.48
C SER A 403 5.65 -0.14 -57.28
N ILE A 404 4.98 -1.08 -56.59
CA ILE A 404 5.57 -1.81 -55.47
C ILE A 404 6.88 -2.51 -55.91
N THR A 405 6.93 -2.98 -57.15
CA THR A 405 8.11 -3.62 -57.74
C THR A 405 9.28 -2.65 -57.85
N GLU A 406 9.07 -1.45 -58.40
CA GLU A 406 10.13 -0.42 -58.51
C GLU A 406 10.62 0.05 -57.14
N GLU A 407 9.73 0.19 -56.15
CA GLU A 407 10.12 0.50 -54.78
C GLU A 407 11.06 -0.57 -54.20
N ILE A 408 10.68 -1.85 -54.38
CA ILE A 408 11.46 -3.01 -53.91
C ILE A 408 12.82 -3.08 -54.60
N GLU A 409 12.87 -2.87 -55.92
CA GLU A 409 14.11 -2.89 -56.72
C GLU A 409 15.09 -1.80 -56.27
N ILE A 410 14.61 -0.55 -56.15
CA ILE A 410 15.46 0.58 -55.74
C ILE A 410 15.99 0.35 -54.32
N ARG A 411 15.12 -0.06 -53.40
CA ARG A 411 15.47 -0.33 -51.99
C ARG A 411 16.50 -1.46 -51.88
N ASN A 412 16.25 -2.60 -52.52
CA ASN A 412 17.13 -3.76 -52.43
C ASN A 412 18.48 -3.46 -53.09
N SER A 413 18.49 -2.80 -54.25
CA SER A 413 19.73 -2.38 -54.92
C SER A 413 20.62 -1.52 -54.02
N ILE A 414 20.04 -0.55 -53.29
CA ILE A 414 20.81 0.29 -52.35
C ILE A 414 21.33 -0.52 -51.16
N LEU A 415 20.48 -1.38 -50.58
CA LEU A 415 20.87 -2.24 -49.46
C LEU A 415 22.03 -3.18 -49.83
N ASP A 416 21.97 -3.77 -51.02
CA ASP A 416 23.00 -4.67 -51.54
C ASP A 416 24.32 -3.94 -51.78
N GLU A 417 24.28 -2.72 -52.34
CA GLU A 417 25.47 -1.89 -52.53
C GLU A 417 26.16 -1.54 -51.20
N ILE A 418 25.39 -1.18 -50.16
CA ILE A 418 25.94 -0.87 -48.84
C ILE A 418 26.53 -2.13 -48.20
N THR A 419 25.80 -3.25 -48.24
CA THR A 419 26.19 -4.52 -47.59
C THR A 419 27.41 -5.15 -48.27
N ALA A 420 27.56 -5.00 -49.59
CA ALA A 420 28.74 -5.42 -50.35
C ALA A 420 29.99 -4.55 -50.08
N GLY A 421 29.93 -3.60 -49.15
CA GLY A 421 31.06 -2.77 -48.79
C GLY A 421 31.38 -1.66 -49.81
N LYS A 422 30.51 -1.41 -50.81
CA LYS A 422 30.80 -0.42 -51.84
C LYS A 422 30.92 0.98 -51.24
N LYS A 423 31.95 1.71 -51.65
CA LYS A 423 32.14 3.13 -51.29
C LYS A 423 31.08 3.96 -52.03
N ILE A 424 30.47 4.91 -51.34
CA ILE A 424 29.59 5.90 -51.97
C ILE A 424 30.45 6.75 -52.91
N ASN A 425 29.94 7.00 -54.12
CA ASN A 425 30.60 7.85 -55.11
C ASN A 425 30.99 9.20 -54.49
N SER A 426 32.26 9.60 -54.63
CA SER A 426 32.80 10.83 -54.04
C SER A 426 32.06 12.08 -54.48
N GLN A 427 31.45 12.07 -55.67
CA GLN A 427 30.59 13.16 -56.12
C GLN A 427 29.43 13.34 -55.15
N LEU A 428 28.74 12.27 -54.76
CA LEU A 428 27.58 12.28 -53.84
C LEU A 428 27.95 12.67 -52.40
N LEU A 429 29.24 12.67 -52.05
CA LEU A 429 29.76 13.02 -50.73
C LEU A 429 30.19 14.50 -50.64
N LYS A 430 29.29 15.42 -51.04
CA LYS A 430 29.51 16.87 -50.92
C LYS A 430 28.57 17.50 -49.88
N LYS A 431 29.04 18.57 -49.24
CA LYS A 431 28.28 19.44 -48.29
C LYS A 431 27.74 18.67 -47.07
N PHE A 432 28.63 18.22 -46.19
CA PHE A 432 28.22 17.60 -44.93
C PHE A 432 27.71 18.64 -43.93
N TYR A 433 26.58 18.36 -43.29
CA TYR A 433 26.06 19.20 -42.21
C TYR A 433 26.77 18.86 -40.89
N MET A 434 27.61 19.78 -40.40
CA MET A 434 28.34 19.65 -39.13
C MET A 434 29.11 18.32 -38.95
N PHE A 435 29.58 17.71 -40.04
CA PHE A 435 30.23 16.40 -40.05
C PHE A 435 31.43 16.39 -41.00
N SER A 436 32.56 15.80 -40.62
CA SER A 436 33.70 15.65 -41.55
C SER A 436 33.56 14.39 -42.41
N LEU A 437 34.15 14.40 -43.60
CA LEU A 437 34.16 13.24 -44.50
C LEU A 437 34.77 12.01 -43.84
N GLU A 438 35.88 12.17 -43.13
CA GLU A 438 36.55 11.09 -42.40
C GLU A 438 35.63 10.48 -41.35
N LYS A 439 34.99 11.31 -40.53
CA LYS A 439 34.00 10.84 -39.54
C LYS A 439 32.85 10.12 -40.23
N PHE A 440 32.35 10.64 -41.35
CA PHE A 440 31.30 9.98 -42.13
C PHE A 440 31.71 8.58 -42.57
N GLN A 441 32.91 8.44 -43.14
CA GLN A 441 33.42 7.15 -43.60
C GLN A 441 33.59 6.14 -42.45
N THR A 442 34.03 6.58 -41.28
CA THR A 442 34.12 5.73 -40.09
C THR A 442 32.75 5.19 -39.65
N TYR A 443 31.75 6.07 -39.54
CA TYR A 443 30.39 5.63 -39.20
C TYR A 443 29.76 4.80 -40.32
N TYR A 444 30.04 5.10 -41.58
CA TYR A 444 29.54 4.33 -42.71
C TYR A 444 30.10 2.89 -42.72
N LYS A 445 31.40 2.70 -42.46
CA LYS A 445 31.98 1.35 -42.26
C LYS A 445 31.32 0.61 -41.09
N LYS A 446 31.05 1.32 -39.98
CA LYS A 446 30.34 0.74 -38.83
C LYS A 446 28.92 0.31 -39.19
N LEU A 447 28.22 1.07 -40.04
CA LEU A 447 26.91 0.69 -40.58
C LEU A 447 27.00 -0.56 -41.47
N GLN A 448 27.99 -0.63 -42.36
CA GLN A 448 28.21 -1.79 -43.22
C GLN A 448 28.45 -3.06 -42.41
N LEU A 449 29.29 -2.98 -41.37
CA LEU A 449 29.55 -4.10 -40.45
C LEU A 449 28.28 -4.56 -39.71
N LYS A 450 27.40 -3.63 -39.30
CA LYS A 450 26.13 -3.99 -38.68
C LYS A 450 25.17 -4.65 -39.66
N LEU A 451 25.07 -4.14 -40.88
CA LEU A 451 24.22 -4.71 -41.92
C LEU A 451 24.72 -6.10 -42.37
N SER A 452 26.02 -6.37 -42.32
CA SER A 452 26.55 -7.69 -42.67
C SER A 452 26.44 -8.72 -41.53
N SER A 453 26.32 -8.29 -40.27
CA SER A 453 26.35 -9.18 -39.11
C SER A 453 24.99 -9.41 -38.44
N ASP A 454 23.96 -8.63 -38.78
CA ASP A 454 22.72 -8.59 -38.01
C ASP A 454 21.45 -8.53 -38.89
N LEU A 455 20.85 -9.69 -39.14
CA LEU A 455 19.65 -9.85 -39.99
C LEU A 455 18.44 -9.02 -39.49
N ILE A 456 18.28 -8.85 -38.18
CA ILE A 456 17.19 -8.04 -37.63
C ILE A 456 17.44 -6.55 -37.93
N TYR A 457 18.70 -6.11 -37.88
CA TYR A 457 19.08 -4.76 -38.24
C TYR A 457 18.95 -4.49 -39.74
N VAL A 458 19.26 -5.48 -40.58
CA VAL A 458 19.04 -5.45 -42.03
C VAL A 458 17.57 -5.19 -42.36
N GLU A 459 16.65 -5.95 -41.75
CA GLU A 459 15.22 -5.79 -42.02
C GLU A 459 14.70 -4.43 -41.55
N SER A 460 15.20 -3.94 -40.41
CA SER A 460 14.87 -2.61 -39.96
C SER A 460 15.38 -1.52 -40.92
N PHE A 461 16.60 -1.65 -41.41
CA PHE A 461 17.20 -0.68 -42.33
C PHE A 461 16.51 -0.71 -43.70
N ARG A 462 16.05 -1.90 -44.13
CA ARG A 462 15.21 -2.09 -45.32
C ARG A 462 13.92 -1.29 -45.23
N ASN A 463 13.21 -1.32 -44.09
CA ASN A 463 12.01 -0.52 -43.88
C ASN A 463 12.28 0.99 -43.95
N TYR A 464 13.36 1.45 -43.30
CA TYR A 464 13.81 2.83 -43.38
C TYR A 464 14.09 3.29 -44.83
N LEU A 465 14.74 2.43 -45.63
CA LEU A 465 14.95 2.71 -47.06
C LEU A 465 13.63 2.77 -47.85
N SER A 466 12.65 1.91 -47.56
CA SER A 466 11.31 1.95 -48.16
C SER A 466 10.63 3.31 -47.92
N ASP A 467 10.64 3.78 -46.68
CA ASP A 467 10.05 5.06 -46.32
C ASP A 467 10.77 6.23 -46.99
N LEU A 468 12.10 6.15 -47.09
CA LEU A 468 12.90 7.16 -47.78
C LEU A 468 12.66 7.18 -49.29
N VAL A 469 12.46 6.02 -49.93
CA VAL A 469 12.10 5.91 -51.35
C VAL A 469 10.75 6.59 -51.60
N LYS A 470 9.74 6.31 -50.77
CA LYS A 470 8.43 6.97 -50.86
C LYS A 470 8.53 8.48 -50.65
N LEU A 471 9.34 8.92 -49.70
CA LEU A 471 9.57 10.32 -49.41
C LEU A 471 10.15 11.05 -50.61
N VAL A 472 11.25 10.55 -51.16
CA VAL A 472 11.93 11.18 -52.32
C VAL A 472 11.03 11.14 -53.54
N PHE A 473 10.31 10.03 -53.78
CA PHE A 473 9.34 9.93 -54.86
C PHE A 473 8.21 10.97 -54.73
N THR A 474 7.67 11.13 -53.52
CA THR A 474 6.65 12.13 -53.21
C THR A 474 7.20 13.53 -53.45
N ILE A 475 8.39 13.85 -52.94
CA ILE A 475 9.05 15.15 -53.15
C ILE A 475 9.24 15.44 -54.64
N VAL A 476 9.65 14.45 -55.43
CA VAL A 476 9.77 14.55 -56.89
C VAL A 476 8.41 14.88 -57.50
N HIS A 477 7.33 14.18 -57.14
CA HIS A 477 6.04 14.34 -57.81
C HIS A 477 5.10 15.43 -57.26
N SER A 478 5.22 15.87 -56.01
CA SER A 478 4.14 16.60 -55.30
C SER A 478 4.47 18.03 -54.86
N ILE A 479 5.40 18.73 -55.53
CA ILE A 479 5.81 20.12 -55.18
C ILE A 479 4.64 21.15 -55.20
N SER A 480 3.45 20.79 -55.69
CA SER A 480 2.33 21.72 -55.87
C SER A 480 1.34 21.89 -54.71
N LYS A 481 1.38 21.08 -53.61
CA LYS A 481 0.42 21.23 -52.49
C LYS A 481 1.09 21.73 -51.19
N LYS A 482 0.64 22.90 -50.74
CA LYS A 482 1.45 23.93 -50.06
C LYS A 482 1.43 23.93 -48.53
N SER A 483 0.68 23.07 -47.83
CA SER A 483 0.31 23.42 -46.44
C SER A 483 1.05 22.73 -45.29
N GLN A 484 1.77 21.62 -45.43
CA GLN A 484 2.41 20.95 -44.27
C GLN A 484 3.66 20.12 -44.64
N LEU A 485 4.79 20.76 -44.95
CA LEU A 485 6.08 20.04 -45.10
C LEU A 485 6.80 19.95 -43.74
N THR A 486 7.31 18.78 -43.42
CA THR A 486 8.14 18.51 -42.24
C THR A 486 9.56 19.08 -42.40
N LYS A 487 10.27 19.28 -41.28
CA LYS A 487 11.67 19.76 -41.28
C LYS A 487 12.61 18.87 -42.10
N LEU A 488 12.37 17.56 -42.12
CA LEU A 488 13.18 16.62 -42.90
C LEU A 488 12.90 16.74 -44.41
N GLU A 489 11.62 16.85 -44.80
CA GLU A 489 11.24 17.08 -46.21
C GLU A 489 11.87 18.37 -46.74
N LEU A 490 11.82 19.46 -45.96
CA LEU A 490 12.46 20.72 -46.31
C LEU A 490 13.99 20.59 -46.46
N ALA A 491 14.64 19.81 -45.58
CA ALA A 491 16.07 19.57 -45.67
C ALA A 491 16.44 18.75 -46.92
N VAL A 492 15.69 17.69 -47.23
CA VAL A 492 15.88 16.87 -48.45
C VAL A 492 15.64 17.71 -49.70
N ILE A 493 14.56 18.51 -49.74
CA ILE A 493 14.25 19.44 -50.82
C ILE A 493 15.40 20.42 -51.05
N LYS A 494 15.86 21.11 -49.99
CA LYS A 494 16.95 22.09 -50.07
C LYS A 494 18.26 21.44 -50.52
N ASP A 495 18.54 20.23 -50.06
CA ASP A 495 19.73 19.48 -50.43
C ASP A 495 19.72 19.05 -51.90
N LEU A 496 18.62 18.47 -52.37
CA LEU A 496 18.45 18.09 -53.78
C LEU A 496 18.50 19.32 -54.71
N ALA A 497 17.86 20.43 -54.33
CA ALA A 497 17.91 21.69 -55.10
C ALA A 497 19.34 22.22 -55.26
N ASN A 498 20.13 22.17 -54.18
CA ASN A 498 21.52 22.62 -54.14
C ASN A 498 22.51 21.71 -54.90
N TYR A 499 22.05 20.54 -55.33
CA TYR A 499 22.83 19.56 -56.08
C TYR A 499 22.70 19.75 -57.60
N ASN A 500 22.13 20.89 -58.03
CA ASN A 500 22.03 21.34 -59.41
C ASN A 500 21.21 20.41 -60.32
N PHE A 501 20.10 19.87 -59.81
CA PHE A 501 19.10 19.24 -60.68
C PHE A 501 18.30 20.35 -61.36
N GLU A 502 18.54 20.55 -62.66
CA GLU A 502 17.97 21.62 -63.52
C GLU A 502 16.44 21.81 -63.41
N TRP A 503 15.73 20.83 -62.85
CA TRP A 503 14.29 20.81 -62.67
C TRP A 503 13.78 21.46 -61.36
N PHE A 504 14.64 21.71 -60.37
CA PHE A 504 14.22 22.31 -59.09
C PHE A 504 14.07 23.84 -59.22
N ASN A 505 12.91 24.24 -59.76
CA ASN A 505 12.54 25.60 -60.14
C ASN A 505 12.86 26.68 -59.06
N LYS A 506 13.42 27.82 -59.51
CA LYS A 506 13.80 29.03 -58.75
C LYS A 506 12.70 29.54 -57.77
N LYS A 507 11.42 29.30 -58.11
CA LYS A 507 10.24 29.67 -57.30
C LYS A 507 10.07 28.92 -55.97
N ALA A 508 10.70 27.76 -55.78
CA ALA A 508 10.61 27.02 -54.50
C ALA A 508 11.56 27.59 -53.43
N LEU A 509 12.71 28.13 -53.85
CA LEU A 509 13.72 28.70 -52.98
C LEU A 509 13.34 30.11 -52.49
N GLU A 510 12.68 30.90 -53.35
CA GLU A 510 12.21 32.27 -53.03
C GLU A 510 11.17 32.31 -51.90
N ARG A 511 10.39 31.24 -51.68
CA ARG A 511 9.37 31.16 -50.62
C ARG A 511 9.89 30.70 -49.25
N TYR A 512 11.12 30.18 -49.19
CA TYR A 512 11.73 29.72 -47.94
C TYR A 512 12.36 30.89 -47.16
N ASN A 513 12.86 31.91 -47.88
CA ASN A 513 13.55 33.05 -47.28
C ASN A 513 12.62 34.03 -46.54
N GLU A 514 11.30 33.87 -46.62
CA GLU A 514 10.32 34.75 -45.94
C GLU A 514 10.03 34.35 -44.47
N ASN A 515 10.56 33.23 -43.95
CA ASN A 515 10.24 32.73 -42.60
C ASN A 515 11.44 32.58 -41.64
N GLU A 516 12.62 33.11 -41.97
CA GLU A 516 13.86 32.89 -41.20
C GLU A 516 14.23 34.05 -40.25
N ASP A 517 13.28 34.93 -39.88
CA ASP A 517 13.57 36.15 -39.08
C ASP A 517 13.15 36.09 -37.59
N LEU A 518 12.77 34.92 -37.08
CA LEU A 518 12.35 34.77 -35.68
C LEU A 518 12.90 33.47 -35.06
N THR A 519 14.21 33.39 -34.82
CA THR A 519 14.81 32.63 -33.69
C THR A 519 16.34 32.71 -33.69
N THR A 520 16.93 33.75 -33.11
CA THR A 520 18.32 33.64 -32.60
C THR A 520 18.57 34.63 -31.46
N LYS A 521 18.35 34.22 -30.21
CA LYS A 521 19.01 34.78 -29.00
C LYS A 521 18.59 34.03 -27.74
N SER A 522 19.41 33.06 -27.29
CA SER A 522 19.62 32.73 -25.87
C SER A 522 20.51 31.48 -25.70
N MET A 523 21.83 31.66 -25.75
CA MET A 523 22.80 30.73 -25.15
C MET A 523 24.05 31.55 -24.80
N GLU A 524 24.13 32.05 -23.57
CA GLU A 524 25.37 32.34 -22.83
C GLU A 524 25.04 33.04 -21.50
N LEU A 525 25.40 32.43 -20.37
CA LEU A 525 26.02 33.06 -19.17
C LEU A 525 25.99 32.10 -17.96
N PHE A 526 27.17 31.61 -17.57
CA PHE A 526 27.44 30.84 -16.34
C PHE A 526 28.46 31.60 -15.48
N GLU A 527 27.99 31.99 -14.29
CA GLU A 527 28.66 32.17 -12.97
C GLU A 527 30.08 32.78 -12.79
N LYS A 528 30.15 33.75 -11.87
CA LYS A 528 31.19 33.92 -10.83
C LYS A 528 30.69 34.78 -9.66
N SER A 529 30.88 34.35 -8.40
CA SER A 529 31.72 35.02 -7.38
C SER A 529 31.49 34.48 -5.94
N GLN A 530 32.52 34.66 -5.11
CA GLN A 530 32.74 34.17 -3.74
C GLN A 530 32.42 35.21 -2.62
N ASP A 531 32.38 34.70 -1.38
CA ASP A 531 32.68 35.27 -0.04
C ASP A 531 31.67 36.17 0.71
N GLU A 532 31.34 35.80 1.97
CA GLU A 532 31.92 36.41 3.20
C GLU A 532 31.37 35.80 4.52
N LYS A 533 32.05 36.13 5.63
CA LYS A 533 32.17 35.43 6.92
C LYS A 533 31.99 36.45 8.08
N VAL A 534 31.55 35.98 9.26
CA VAL A 534 31.81 36.55 10.62
C VAL A 534 30.94 37.70 11.15
N LEU A 535 30.11 37.42 12.19
CA LEU A 535 29.82 38.33 13.32
C LEU A 535 29.10 37.59 14.49
N MET A 536 29.82 36.85 15.35
CA MET A 536 29.30 36.44 16.68
C MET A 536 30.45 36.07 17.63
N ASN A 537 31.13 37.05 18.22
CA ASN A 537 32.23 36.78 19.14
C ASN A 537 32.34 37.74 20.35
N GLN A 538 31.24 38.32 20.86
CA GLN A 538 31.34 39.33 21.93
C GLN A 538 30.26 39.31 23.04
N ILE A 539 29.75 38.14 23.49
CA ILE A 539 29.02 38.08 24.78
C ILE A 539 29.39 36.79 25.55
N SER A 540 30.63 36.71 26.03
CA SER A 540 31.07 35.66 26.97
C SER A 540 32.17 36.18 27.89
N LYS A 541 31.83 37.05 28.86
CA LYS A 541 32.71 37.35 29.99
C LYS A 541 31.92 37.67 31.26
N SER A 542 31.53 36.63 32.00
CA SER A 542 31.73 36.51 33.46
C SER A 542 31.16 35.18 33.99
N ASP A 543 32.03 34.25 34.39
CA ASP A 543 31.68 33.07 35.19
C ASP A 543 31.64 33.48 36.68
N GLU A 544 30.45 33.68 37.26
CA GLU A 544 30.33 33.93 38.71
C GLU A 544 30.07 32.61 39.48
N ILE A 545 30.93 32.34 40.48
CA ILE A 545 30.78 31.23 41.44
C ILE A 545 30.03 31.75 42.66
N VAL A 546 28.89 31.14 43.00
CA VAL A 546 28.11 31.47 44.20
C VAL A 546 28.43 30.46 45.31
N ARG A 547 29.01 30.93 46.42
CA ARG A 547 29.39 30.08 47.57
C ARG A 547 28.33 30.14 48.67
N ILE A 548 27.84 28.99 49.14
CA ILE A 548 26.84 28.88 50.21
C ILE A 548 27.49 28.32 51.47
N PHE A 549 27.49 29.09 52.56
CA PHE A 549 28.18 28.75 53.82
C PHE A 549 27.26 28.14 54.90
N LYS A 550 25.93 28.28 54.78
CA LYS A 550 24.93 27.67 55.68
C LYS A 550 23.73 27.15 54.89
N PHE A 551 23.37 25.88 55.07
CA PHE A 551 22.45 25.13 54.23
C PHE A 551 21.09 24.94 54.92
N LYS A 552 20.07 25.70 54.49
CA LYS A 552 18.66 25.44 54.78
C LYS A 552 17.94 25.19 53.45
N PRO A 553 17.17 24.09 53.27
CA PRO A 553 16.53 23.74 52.00
C PRO A 553 15.70 24.87 51.38
N ILE A 554 15.06 25.70 52.22
CA ILE A 554 14.25 26.84 51.79
C ILE A 554 15.07 27.96 51.14
N VAL A 555 16.36 28.08 51.45
CA VAL A 555 17.28 29.06 50.87
C VAL A 555 17.67 28.65 49.45
N LEU A 556 17.88 27.35 49.21
CA LEU A 556 18.22 26.82 47.88
C LEU A 556 17.05 26.98 46.90
N VAL A 557 15.81 26.75 47.37
CA VAL A 557 14.59 26.95 46.56
C VAL A 557 14.42 28.42 46.17
N LYS A 558 14.59 29.36 47.11
CA LYS A 558 14.52 30.80 46.82
C LYS A 558 15.65 31.29 45.89
N LEU A 559 16.85 30.73 46.03
CA LEU A 559 17.98 31.05 45.14
C LEU A 559 17.73 30.56 43.70
N ILE A 560 17.16 29.37 43.54
CA ILE A 560 16.80 28.79 42.22
C ILE A 560 15.64 29.57 41.57
N GLU A 561 14.68 30.07 42.36
CA GLU A 561 13.61 30.95 41.88
C GLU A 561 14.13 32.33 41.44
N GLN A 562 15.14 32.88 42.13
CA GLN A 562 15.73 34.18 41.81
C GLN A 562 16.72 34.14 40.63
N LEU A 563 17.42 33.01 40.40
CA LEU A 563 18.46 32.85 39.37
C LEU A 563 17.91 32.46 37.97
N GLY A 564 16.61 32.65 37.70
CA GLY A 564 15.90 32.12 36.53
C GLY A 564 16.69 32.03 35.21
N ARG A 565 16.58 30.88 34.51
CA ARG A 565 17.05 30.54 33.13
C ARG A 565 18.45 30.99 32.64
N ASN A 566 19.31 31.61 33.45
CA ASN A 566 20.71 31.84 33.09
C ASN A 566 21.57 30.63 33.47
N LEU A 567 22.29 30.07 32.50
CA LEU A 567 22.84 28.70 32.53
C LEU A 567 24.30 28.57 33.01
N ASN A 568 24.97 29.64 33.44
CA ASN A 568 26.40 29.59 33.78
C ASN A 568 26.68 30.04 35.23
N VAL A 569 26.03 29.43 36.24
CA VAL A 569 26.37 29.65 37.66
C VAL A 569 26.80 28.32 38.29
N ARG A 570 27.99 28.31 38.89
CA ARG A 570 28.52 27.16 39.65
C ARG A 570 28.32 27.39 41.15
N LEU A 571 27.59 26.51 41.81
CA LEU A 571 27.31 26.56 43.25
C LEU A 571 28.33 25.73 44.04
N ASP A 572 28.98 26.33 45.04
CA ASP A 572 29.97 25.68 45.90
C ASP A 572 29.47 25.72 47.36
N ILE A 573 29.11 24.56 47.92
CA ILE A 573 28.51 24.44 49.26
C ILE A 573 29.62 24.15 50.27
N LYS A 574 29.85 25.10 51.19
CA LYS A 574 30.87 25.04 52.25
C LYS A 574 30.26 24.98 53.65
N ASP A 575 29.07 24.38 53.79
CA ASP A 575 28.46 24.18 55.10
C ASP A 575 29.23 23.11 55.89
N GLU A 576 29.96 23.55 56.92
CA GLU A 576 30.79 22.69 57.76
C GLU A 576 29.97 21.64 58.52
N ILE A 577 28.71 21.89 58.87
CA ILE A 577 27.86 20.91 59.56
C ILE A 577 27.48 19.78 58.61
N TYR A 578 27.09 20.12 57.37
CA TYR A 578 26.82 19.13 56.31
C TYR A 578 28.09 18.34 55.93
N LEU A 579 29.23 19.03 55.79
CA LEU A 579 30.52 18.41 55.46
C LEU A 579 31.12 17.58 56.61
N GLN A 580 30.92 17.98 57.87
CA GLN A 580 31.30 17.20 59.06
C GLN A 580 30.43 15.95 59.22
N LYS A 581 29.10 16.06 58.99
CA LYS A 581 28.20 14.89 58.96
C LYS A 581 28.63 13.88 57.89
N LYS A 582 29.00 14.35 56.69
CA LYS A 582 29.52 13.48 55.60
C LYS A 582 30.83 12.75 55.95
N LYS A 583 31.70 13.33 56.78
CA LYS A 583 32.97 12.72 57.19
C LYS A 583 32.84 11.71 58.34
N LYS A 584 31.69 11.66 59.05
CA LYS A 584 31.53 10.86 60.27
C LYS A 584 30.96 9.45 60.05
N TYR A 585 30.49 9.12 58.85
CA TYR A 585 29.84 7.85 58.56
C TYR A 585 30.61 7.07 57.48
N THR A 586 31.53 6.21 57.92
CA THR A 586 32.20 5.23 57.05
C THR A 586 31.52 3.87 57.15
N TYR A 587 30.97 3.43 56.00
CA TYR A 587 30.71 2.05 55.58
C TYR A 587 29.93 1.11 56.53
N SER A 588 28.60 1.02 56.34
CA SER A 588 27.94 -0.18 55.79
C SER A 588 26.43 0.08 55.57
N SER A 589 25.86 -0.45 54.48
CA SER A 589 24.46 -0.31 54.03
C SER A 589 23.99 1.07 53.49
N SER A 590 24.66 1.49 52.43
CA SER A 590 24.18 2.27 51.25
C SER A 590 23.63 3.70 51.33
N TYR A 591 23.18 4.27 52.46
CA TYR A 591 22.77 5.69 52.52
C TYR A 591 23.01 6.29 53.90
N SER A 592 23.42 7.56 54.00
CA SER A 592 23.59 8.22 55.30
C SER A 592 22.23 8.68 55.86
N ASP A 593 22.07 8.70 57.19
CA ASP A 593 20.86 9.22 57.82
C ASP A 593 20.55 10.65 57.40
N GLY A 594 21.59 11.46 57.13
CA GLY A 594 21.43 12.82 56.61
C GLY A 594 20.82 12.89 55.21
N ASP A 595 21.13 11.92 54.33
CA ASP A 595 20.51 11.84 53.01
C ASP A 595 19.04 11.42 53.12
N ILE A 596 18.74 10.47 54.02
CA ILE A 596 17.38 9.98 54.24
C ILE A 596 16.51 11.07 54.89
N GLU A 597 17.03 11.79 55.89
CA GLU A 597 16.37 12.95 56.52
C GLU A 597 16.06 14.04 55.49
N PHE A 598 17.01 14.34 54.61
CA PHE A 598 16.79 15.28 53.52
C PHE A 598 15.66 14.82 52.58
N TRP A 599 15.61 13.53 52.23
CA TRP A 599 14.53 12.99 51.41
C TRP A 599 13.17 13.01 52.13
N ILE A 600 13.15 12.76 53.44
CA ILE A 600 11.94 12.85 54.27
C ILE A 600 11.42 14.28 54.35
N GLU A 601 12.30 15.28 54.49
CA GLU A 601 11.91 16.69 54.48
C GLU A 601 11.41 17.12 53.11
N LEU A 602 12.05 16.69 52.01
CA LEU A 602 11.53 16.88 50.66
C LEU A 602 10.15 16.24 50.47
N TYR A 603 9.92 15.06 51.04
CA TYR A 603 8.62 14.39 51.00
C TYR A 603 7.52 15.18 51.73
N LYS A 604 7.86 15.85 52.84
CA LYS A 604 6.92 16.69 53.62
C LYS A 604 6.54 18.00 52.92
N LEU A 605 7.37 18.51 52.00
CA LEU A 605 7.09 19.76 51.31
C LEU A 605 5.86 19.63 50.39
N LYS A 606 4.90 20.54 50.58
CA LYS A 606 3.60 20.59 49.88
C LYS A 606 3.72 20.56 48.34
N TYR A 607 4.86 20.99 47.81
CA TYR A 607 5.13 21.08 46.36
C TYR A 607 5.38 19.71 45.69
N TYR A 608 5.89 18.72 46.42
CA TYR A 608 6.22 17.38 45.88
C TYR A 608 5.16 16.33 46.17
N GLY A 609 4.08 16.73 46.85
CA GLY A 609 2.89 15.90 46.97
C GLY A 609 3.09 14.57 47.69
N GLY A 610 3.92 14.50 48.74
CA GLY A 610 4.03 13.29 49.57
C GLY A 610 4.22 12.02 48.72
N SER A 611 5.09 12.08 47.72
CA SER A 611 5.29 11.03 46.72
C SER A 611 6.78 10.76 46.56
N TRP A 612 7.22 9.55 46.92
CA TRP A 612 8.62 9.14 46.74
C TRP A 612 9.11 9.25 45.28
N PRO A 613 8.31 8.93 44.25
CA PRO A 613 8.66 9.24 42.86
C PRO A 613 8.99 10.71 42.60
N ALA A 614 8.22 11.65 43.16
CA ALA A 614 8.44 13.07 42.94
C ALA A 614 9.71 13.57 43.64
N VAL A 615 9.97 13.09 44.85
CA VAL A 615 11.23 13.34 45.57
C VAL A 615 12.42 12.79 44.79
N PHE A 616 12.29 11.58 44.23
CA PHE A 616 13.33 10.94 43.43
C PHE A 616 13.67 11.72 42.16
N GLU A 617 12.66 12.12 41.37
CA GLU A 617 12.89 12.90 40.15
C GLU A 617 13.50 14.27 40.44
N PHE A 618 13.06 14.92 41.52
CA PHE A 618 13.62 16.20 41.95
C PHE A 618 15.12 16.10 42.26
N ILE A 619 15.55 15.07 42.99
CA ILE A 619 16.97 14.89 43.33
C ILE A 619 17.80 14.59 42.07
N ILE A 620 17.27 13.78 41.13
CA ILE A 620 17.92 13.55 39.83
C ILE A 620 18.07 14.85 39.05
N GLU A 621 17.02 15.67 39.00
CA GLU A 621 17.08 16.97 38.33
C GLU A 621 18.14 17.86 38.97
N CYS A 622 18.18 17.94 40.30
CA CYS A 622 19.20 18.72 41.01
C CYS A 622 20.63 18.21 40.75
N ASN A 623 20.83 16.89 40.75
CA ASN A 623 22.13 16.28 40.45
C ASN A 623 22.59 16.59 39.02
N ASN A 624 21.70 16.45 38.04
CA ASN A 624 22.02 16.67 36.63
C ASN A 624 22.25 18.15 36.33
N ARG A 625 21.45 19.03 36.95
CA ARG A 625 21.42 20.46 36.62
C ARG A 625 22.48 21.27 37.35
N PHE A 626 22.91 20.82 38.53
CA PHE A 626 23.82 21.57 39.40
C PHE A 626 25.04 20.76 39.86
N ASN A 627 25.23 19.54 39.36
CA ASN A 627 26.39 18.67 39.64
C ASN A 627 26.60 18.37 41.15
N LEU A 628 25.51 18.23 41.91
CA LEU A 628 25.51 18.17 43.39
C LEU A 628 25.99 16.83 44.00
N LYS A 629 26.18 15.77 43.19
CA LYS A 629 26.62 14.42 43.63
C LYS A 629 25.88 13.89 44.88
N ILE A 630 24.57 14.05 44.95
CA ILE A 630 23.72 13.40 45.97
C ILE A 630 23.50 11.95 45.55
N ASP A 631 23.84 10.99 46.39
CA ASP A 631 23.63 9.58 46.06
C ASP A 631 22.13 9.28 45.97
N THR A 632 21.70 8.64 44.89
CA THR A 632 20.30 8.24 44.67
C THR A 632 20.22 6.74 44.42
N PRO A 633 19.17 6.04 44.89
CA PRO A 633 18.95 4.65 44.53
C PRO A 633 18.79 4.49 43.01
N HIS A 634 19.15 3.32 42.46
CA HIS A 634 18.98 3.06 41.03
C HIS A 634 17.52 3.16 40.54
N TYR A 635 16.53 3.13 41.44
CA TYR A 635 15.11 3.27 41.14
C TYR A 635 14.31 3.76 42.37
N TYR A 636 13.20 4.51 42.16
CA TYR A 636 12.42 5.11 43.25
C TYR A 636 11.84 4.10 44.26
N ASN A 637 11.49 2.87 43.82
CA ASN A 637 11.04 1.81 44.74
C ASN A 637 12.12 1.41 45.75
N GLY A 638 13.39 1.75 45.51
CA GLY A 638 14.48 1.58 46.46
C GLY A 638 14.37 2.50 47.67
N MET A 639 13.74 3.67 47.55
CA MET A 639 13.59 4.63 48.65
C MET A 639 12.65 4.12 49.75
N ILE A 640 11.63 3.33 49.42
CA ILE A 640 10.62 2.87 50.39
C ILE A 640 11.23 1.92 51.44
N PRO A 641 11.98 0.86 51.09
CA PRO A 641 12.67 0.03 52.06
C PRO A 641 13.68 0.81 52.92
N ILE A 642 14.38 1.78 52.33
CA ILE A 642 15.39 2.60 53.03
C ILE A 642 14.69 3.47 54.08
N ALA A 643 13.64 4.19 53.70
CA ALA A 643 12.86 5.01 54.62
C ALA A 643 12.20 4.15 55.70
N LYS A 644 11.61 2.99 55.37
CA LYS A 644 11.06 2.06 56.37
C LYS A 644 12.10 1.60 57.38
N THR A 645 13.34 1.37 56.94
CA THR A 645 14.45 0.96 57.80
C THR A 645 14.87 2.11 58.73
N TYR A 646 15.03 3.32 58.20
CA TYR A 646 15.34 4.53 58.97
C TYR A 646 14.27 4.82 60.04
N PHE A 647 12.98 4.77 59.68
CA PHE A 647 11.89 4.96 60.63
C PHE A 647 11.91 3.90 61.73
N LYS A 648 12.14 2.63 61.37
CA LYS A 648 12.28 1.54 62.34
C LYS A 648 13.47 1.74 63.30
N GLN A 649 14.63 2.16 62.79
CA GLN A 649 15.83 2.39 63.58
C GLN A 649 15.67 3.57 64.56
N ASN A 650 14.90 4.58 64.18
CA ASN A 650 14.65 5.77 65.00
C ASN A 650 13.37 5.68 65.85
N SER A 651 12.76 4.49 65.97
CA SER A 651 11.50 4.29 66.70
C SER A 651 10.34 5.19 66.22
N LEU A 652 10.34 5.52 64.93
CA LEU A 652 9.29 6.31 64.27
C LEU A 652 8.35 5.38 63.49
N ASN A 653 7.06 5.72 63.42
CA ASN A 653 6.09 4.95 62.66
C ASN A 653 6.02 5.43 61.20
N TYR A 654 6.60 4.65 60.28
CA TYR A 654 6.58 4.95 58.85
C TYR A 654 5.16 5.03 58.29
N GLU A 655 4.25 4.15 58.72
CA GLU A 655 2.87 4.15 58.22
C GLU A 655 2.12 5.40 58.72
N GLU A 656 2.34 5.81 59.97
CA GLU A 656 1.78 7.07 60.50
C GLU A 656 2.35 8.30 59.78
N PHE A 657 3.64 8.28 59.44
CA PHE A 657 4.26 9.33 58.63
C PHE A 657 3.63 9.45 57.23
N ILE A 658 3.40 8.32 56.55
CA ILE A 658 2.71 8.31 55.25
C ILE A 658 1.25 8.76 55.41
N ILE A 659 0.57 8.40 56.49
CA ILE A 659 -0.79 8.88 56.80
C ILE A 659 -0.83 10.39 57.00
N LYS A 660 0.17 10.94 57.70
CA LYS A 660 0.25 12.36 58.07
C LYS A 660 0.71 13.26 56.92
N HIS A 661 1.62 12.78 56.07
CA HIS A 661 2.30 13.60 55.05
C HIS A 661 2.14 13.11 53.61
N GLY A 662 1.60 11.91 53.37
CA GLY A 662 1.35 11.38 52.03
C GLY A 662 0.13 12.00 51.36
N ILE A 663 0.14 12.11 50.03
CA ILE A 663 -1.02 12.61 49.25
C ILE A 663 -2.27 11.74 49.41
N TYR A 664 -2.10 10.47 49.76
CA TYR A 664 -3.21 9.55 49.99
C TYR A 664 -3.58 9.55 51.47
N LYS A 665 -4.46 10.47 51.88
CA LYS A 665 -5.30 10.27 53.07
C LYS A 665 -6.03 8.93 52.90
N SER A 666 -5.54 7.87 53.55
CA SER A 666 -6.13 6.53 53.50
C SER A 666 -7.50 6.57 54.16
N LYS A 667 -8.54 6.64 53.33
CA LYS A 667 -9.94 6.55 53.74
C LYS A 667 -10.24 5.15 54.28
N GLN A 668 -11.14 5.12 55.27
CA GLN A 668 -11.78 3.95 55.85
C GLN A 668 -12.27 2.92 54.79
N PRO A 669 -12.44 1.64 55.17
CA PRO A 669 -12.95 0.60 54.27
C PRO A 669 -14.27 1.02 53.60
N SER A 670 -14.37 0.81 52.28
CA SER A 670 -15.56 1.16 51.49
C SER A 670 -16.79 0.36 51.93
N THR A 671 -17.94 1.03 52.10
CA THR A 671 -19.23 0.39 52.40
C THR A 671 -19.75 -0.42 51.21
N ASP A 672 -20.72 -1.30 51.45
CA ASP A 672 -21.32 -2.11 50.39
C ASP A 672 -22.03 -1.26 49.34
N GLU A 673 -22.67 -0.15 49.70
CA GLU A 673 -23.34 0.73 48.73
C GLU A 673 -22.35 1.35 47.75
N ILE A 674 -21.17 1.74 48.25
CA ILE A 674 -20.10 2.32 47.43
C ILE A 674 -19.57 1.26 46.44
N VAL A 675 -19.39 0.02 46.89
CA VAL A 675 -18.90 -1.06 46.00
C VAL A 675 -19.97 -1.45 44.97
N LEU A 676 -21.25 -1.42 45.34
CA LEU A 676 -22.38 -1.64 44.41
C LEU A 676 -22.41 -0.56 43.32
N GLU A 677 -22.18 0.70 43.68
CA GLU A 677 -22.09 1.79 42.72
C GLU A 677 -20.93 1.60 41.73
N TRP A 678 -19.78 1.10 42.20
CA TRP A 678 -18.66 0.76 41.33
C TRP A 678 -19.01 -0.38 40.36
N ILE A 679 -19.73 -1.40 40.83
CA ILE A 679 -20.21 -2.50 39.99
C ILE A 679 -21.15 -1.96 38.90
N LYS A 680 -22.10 -1.08 39.24
CA LYS A 680 -23.00 -0.41 38.29
C LYS A 680 -22.22 0.41 37.26
N ILE A 681 -21.23 1.19 37.69
CA ILE A 681 -20.34 1.95 36.79
C ILE A 681 -19.58 1.02 35.85
N TYR A 682 -19.07 -0.12 36.35
CA TYR A 682 -18.35 -1.09 35.53
C TYR A 682 -19.25 -1.75 34.47
N GLN A 683 -20.52 -2.00 34.81
CA GLN A 683 -21.51 -2.59 33.91
C GLN A 683 -21.99 -1.60 32.84
N ASN A 684 -22.17 -0.32 33.19
CA ASN A 684 -22.69 0.70 32.29
C ASN A 684 -21.74 1.01 31.10
N ARG A 685 -22.24 0.97 29.86
CA ARG A 685 -21.45 1.25 28.64
C ARG A 685 -21.19 2.73 28.42
N ASP A 686 -22.16 3.59 28.72
CA ASP A 686 -22.10 5.03 28.47
C ASP A 686 -21.16 5.74 29.47
N LEU A 687 -21.02 5.20 30.68
CA LEU A 687 -20.02 5.64 31.67
C LEU A 687 -18.61 5.10 31.39
N GLY A 688 -18.39 4.40 30.27
CA GLY A 688 -17.11 3.83 29.87
C GLY A 688 -16.79 2.46 30.49
N GLY A 689 -17.58 1.98 31.45
CA GLY A 689 -17.59 0.64 32.05
C GLY A 689 -16.25 -0.06 32.18
N SER A 690 -15.39 0.44 33.06
CA SER A 690 -14.07 -0.14 33.30
C SER A 690 -13.62 0.19 34.72
N ILE A 691 -12.57 -0.48 35.22
CA ILE A 691 -11.95 -0.06 36.49
C ILE A 691 -11.50 1.40 36.41
N SER A 692 -11.03 1.87 35.27
CA SER A 692 -10.70 3.28 35.07
C SER A 692 -11.91 4.21 35.09
N ALA A 693 -13.11 3.75 34.70
CA ALA A 693 -14.34 4.53 34.86
C ALA A 693 -14.69 4.70 36.34
N ILE A 694 -14.54 3.63 37.14
CA ILE A 694 -14.67 3.70 38.60
C ILE A 694 -13.62 4.65 39.19
N MET A 695 -12.36 4.57 38.75
CA MET A 695 -11.32 5.49 39.20
C MET A 695 -11.66 6.95 38.88
N ASN A 696 -12.13 7.25 37.66
CA ASN A 696 -12.58 8.58 37.29
C ASN A 696 -13.79 9.04 38.10
N TYR A 697 -14.74 8.14 38.36
CA TYR A 697 -15.89 8.43 39.23
C TYR A 697 -15.44 8.82 40.63
N LEU A 698 -14.52 8.06 41.22
CA LEU A 698 -13.92 8.34 42.53
C LEU A 698 -13.15 9.67 42.54
N GLU A 699 -12.36 9.94 41.48
CA GLU A 699 -11.63 11.19 41.31
C GLU A 699 -12.59 12.38 41.30
N ASN A 700 -13.66 12.29 40.50
CA ASN A 700 -14.61 13.37 40.28
C ASN A 700 -15.53 13.62 41.47
N HIS A 701 -16.02 12.57 42.13
CA HIS A 701 -17.05 12.70 43.16
C HIS A 701 -16.49 12.74 44.58
N GLN A 702 -15.35 12.09 44.79
CA GLN A 702 -14.82 11.92 46.14
C GLN A 702 -13.46 12.60 46.35
N GLY A 703 -12.86 13.14 45.28
CA GLY A 703 -11.59 13.88 45.31
C GLY A 703 -10.35 13.01 45.52
N TYR A 704 -10.45 11.69 45.32
CA TYR A 704 -9.34 10.75 45.45
C TYR A 704 -9.53 9.55 44.52
N THR A 705 -8.47 8.78 44.27
CA THR A 705 -8.55 7.54 43.48
C THR A 705 -8.03 6.35 44.26
N PHE A 706 -8.81 5.27 44.30
CA PHE A 706 -8.29 3.96 44.71
C PHE A 706 -7.48 3.36 43.56
N GLY A 707 -6.38 2.67 43.88
CA GLY A 707 -5.64 1.89 42.89
C GLY A 707 -6.50 0.76 42.31
N GLU A 708 -6.28 0.41 41.04
CA GLU A 708 -7.04 -0.63 40.32
C GLU A 708 -7.11 -1.95 41.11
N THR A 709 -5.99 -2.39 41.69
CA THR A 709 -5.93 -3.62 42.50
C THR A 709 -6.85 -3.56 43.73
N THR A 710 -7.00 -2.39 44.33
CA THR A 710 -7.87 -2.16 45.49
C THR A 710 -9.33 -2.19 45.08
N ILE A 711 -9.71 -1.50 44.01
CA ILE A 711 -11.07 -1.53 43.46
C ILE A 711 -11.47 -2.97 43.12
N ARG A 712 -10.62 -3.71 42.39
CA ARG A 712 -10.87 -5.12 42.03
C ARG A 712 -11.03 -6.01 43.26
N ARG A 713 -10.25 -5.76 44.32
CA ARG A 713 -10.31 -6.53 45.57
C ARG A 713 -11.59 -6.26 46.34
N HIS A 714 -12.07 -5.03 46.41
CA HIS A 714 -13.34 -4.69 47.04
C HIS A 714 -14.52 -5.30 46.27
N ILE A 715 -14.55 -5.16 44.94
CA ILE A 715 -15.55 -5.81 44.10
C ILE A 715 -15.51 -7.33 44.30
N ARG A 716 -14.34 -7.96 44.21
CA ARG A 716 -14.20 -9.41 44.42
C ARG A 716 -14.72 -9.86 45.80
N LYS A 717 -14.43 -9.11 46.86
CA LYS A 717 -14.96 -9.39 48.21
C LYS A 717 -16.48 -9.26 48.26
N PHE A 718 -17.04 -8.26 47.60
CA PHE A 718 -18.49 -8.08 47.51
C PHE A 718 -19.18 -9.32 46.92
N PHE A 719 -18.63 -9.85 45.82
CA PHE A 719 -19.08 -11.10 45.22
C PHE A 719 -18.85 -12.33 46.10
N MET A 720 -17.66 -12.47 46.70
CA MET A 720 -17.35 -13.62 47.57
C MET A 720 -18.20 -13.67 48.84
N ASN A 721 -18.72 -12.53 49.28
CA ASN A 721 -19.62 -12.43 50.42
C ASN A 721 -21.10 -12.68 50.04
N GLY A 722 -21.39 -13.12 48.81
CA GLY A 722 -22.76 -13.39 48.35
C GLY A 722 -23.63 -12.15 48.24
N LYS A 723 -23.04 -10.94 48.25
CA LYS A 723 -23.82 -9.70 48.32
C LYS A 723 -24.46 -9.32 46.98
N TYR A 724 -24.03 -9.92 45.87
CA TYR A 724 -24.51 -9.53 44.53
C TYR A 724 -25.99 -9.90 44.32
N GLY A 725 -26.39 -11.13 44.61
CA GLY A 725 -27.79 -11.56 44.52
C GLY A 725 -28.77 -10.75 45.38
N ASN A 726 -28.29 -10.04 46.41
CA ASN A 726 -29.14 -9.17 47.24
C ASN A 726 -29.58 -7.89 46.52
N TYR A 727 -28.87 -7.48 45.47
CA TYR A 727 -29.12 -6.22 44.74
C TYR A 727 -29.48 -6.40 43.27
N PHE A 728 -29.32 -7.62 42.74
CA PHE A 728 -29.64 -7.96 41.35
C PHE A 728 -30.46 -9.26 41.33
N SER A 729 -31.39 -9.39 40.39
CA SER A 729 -32.29 -10.55 40.26
C SER A 729 -31.59 -11.87 39.89
N GLU A 730 -30.28 -11.83 39.70
CA GLU A 730 -29.44 -12.97 39.35
C GLU A 730 -28.24 -12.99 40.28
N ASP A 731 -27.96 -14.14 40.91
CA ASP A 731 -26.73 -14.32 41.67
C ASP A 731 -25.61 -14.74 40.73
N LEU A 732 -24.48 -14.03 40.78
CA LEU A 732 -23.33 -14.29 39.93
C LEU A 732 -22.09 -14.44 40.80
N THR A 733 -21.25 -15.42 40.49
CA THR A 733 -19.90 -15.44 41.04
C THR A 733 -19.06 -14.30 40.45
N TYR A 734 -17.99 -13.89 41.14
CA TYR A 734 -17.06 -12.88 40.60
C TYR A 734 -16.50 -13.28 39.22
N ASP A 735 -16.24 -14.57 38.99
CA ASP A 735 -15.69 -15.04 37.73
C ASP A 735 -16.75 -15.11 36.62
N GLU A 736 -18.00 -15.42 36.93
CA GLU A 736 -19.13 -15.31 35.99
C GLU A 736 -19.46 -13.87 35.67
N TRP A 737 -19.55 -12.99 36.68
CA TRP A 737 -19.70 -11.55 36.48
C TRP A 737 -18.55 -11.01 35.62
N LYS A 738 -17.30 -11.34 35.97
CA LYS A 738 -16.14 -10.95 35.18
C LYS A 738 -16.16 -11.57 33.79
N THR A 739 -16.79 -12.72 33.55
CA THR A 739 -16.88 -13.39 32.24
C THR A 739 -18.01 -12.83 31.38
N ARG A 740 -19.17 -12.57 31.98
CA ARG A 740 -20.33 -11.93 31.36
C ARG A 740 -20.04 -10.48 31.01
N TYR A 741 -19.37 -9.77 31.90
CA TYR A 741 -18.93 -8.39 31.72
C TYR A 741 -17.43 -8.32 31.39
N LYS A 742 -16.85 -9.39 30.81
CA LYS A 742 -15.43 -9.51 30.44
C LYS A 742 -15.07 -8.50 29.37
N ARG A 743 -14.80 -7.28 29.81
CA ARG A 743 -13.92 -6.38 29.10
C ARG A 743 -12.51 -6.86 29.41
N ASN A 744 -12.07 -7.90 28.71
CA ASN A 744 -10.64 -8.22 28.63
C ASN A 744 -9.92 -6.89 28.44
N PHE A 745 -8.96 -6.58 29.32
CA PHE A 745 -8.12 -5.39 29.28
C PHE A 745 -8.04 -4.84 27.86
N PHE A 746 -8.66 -3.69 27.61
CA PHE A 746 -8.34 -2.89 26.44
C PHE A 746 -6.86 -2.49 26.60
N ARG A 747 -5.95 -3.38 26.21
CA ARG A 747 -5.07 -2.97 25.14
C ARG A 747 -6.03 -2.51 24.05
N GLU A 748 -6.15 -1.20 23.95
CA GLU A 748 -6.00 -0.40 22.72
C GLU A 748 -5.53 -1.14 21.41
N ASP A 749 -5.08 -2.40 21.45
CA ASP A 749 -4.62 -3.25 20.34
C ASP A 749 -5.47 -4.51 20.06
N MET A 750 -6.75 -4.60 20.44
CA MET A 750 -7.57 -5.68 19.88
C MET A 750 -7.97 -5.27 18.45
N PRO A 751 -7.49 -5.95 17.39
CA PRO A 751 -8.09 -5.78 16.09
C PRO A 751 -9.58 -6.13 16.26
N LEU A 752 -10.46 -5.16 16.00
CA LEU A 752 -11.89 -5.40 15.76
C LEU A 752 -12.02 -6.78 15.14
N ASP A 753 -12.61 -7.71 15.88
CA ASP A 753 -12.85 -9.06 15.39
C ASP A 753 -13.47 -8.86 14.00
N PRO A 754 -12.87 -9.38 12.92
CA PRO A 754 -13.47 -9.31 11.59
C PRO A 754 -14.94 -9.76 11.60
N LYS A 755 -15.34 -10.59 12.56
CA LYS A 755 -16.73 -11.01 12.82
C LYS A 755 -17.63 -9.90 13.37
N THR A 756 -17.13 -8.88 14.07
CA THR A 756 -17.94 -7.72 14.50
C THR A 756 -18.21 -6.70 13.40
N GLN A 757 -17.55 -6.81 12.23
CA GLN A 757 -17.92 -6.02 11.05
C GLN A 757 -19.20 -6.51 10.35
N SER A 758 -19.87 -7.53 10.89
CA SER A 758 -21.03 -8.19 10.28
C SER A 758 -22.37 -7.49 10.48
N HIS A 759 -22.46 -6.42 11.28
CA HIS A 759 -23.74 -5.74 11.51
C HIS A 759 -23.75 -4.36 10.84
N GLU A 760 -24.94 -3.88 10.48
CA GLU A 760 -25.10 -2.65 9.70
C GLU A 760 -25.36 -1.43 10.56
N TYR A 761 -25.17 -0.26 9.95
CA TYR A 761 -25.51 1.03 10.53
C TYR A 761 -26.84 1.53 9.97
N ILE A 762 -27.64 2.13 10.85
CA ILE A 762 -28.81 2.94 10.51
C ILE A 762 -28.63 4.35 11.09
N LEU A 763 -29.42 5.29 10.58
CA LEU A 763 -29.52 6.63 11.14
C LEU A 763 -30.86 6.75 11.88
N LEU A 764 -30.79 6.80 13.20
CA LEU A 764 -31.93 6.97 14.10
C LEU A 764 -32.11 8.45 14.40
N TYR A 765 -33.33 8.96 14.32
CA TYR A 765 -33.73 10.29 14.68
C TYR A 765 -34.57 10.22 15.96
N ASN A 766 -34.21 11.02 16.96
CA ASN A 766 -35.01 11.18 18.17
C ASN A 766 -35.75 12.51 18.08
N GLU A 767 -37.09 12.45 18.06
CA GLU A 767 -37.92 13.64 17.87
C GLU A 767 -37.78 14.65 19.01
N LYS A 768 -37.84 14.19 20.27
CA LYS A 768 -37.72 15.07 21.45
C LYS A 768 -36.41 15.84 21.51
N LYS A 769 -35.31 15.18 21.15
CA LYS A 769 -33.97 15.78 21.16
C LYS A 769 -33.64 16.51 19.87
N ASN A 770 -34.49 16.39 18.84
CA ASN A 770 -34.24 16.88 17.48
C ASN A 770 -32.80 16.55 17.02
N GLN A 771 -32.41 15.28 17.16
CA GLN A 771 -31.04 14.83 16.93
C GLN A 771 -30.99 13.48 16.22
N TYR A 772 -30.05 13.37 15.28
CA TYR A 772 -29.74 12.11 14.62
C TYR A 772 -28.57 11.42 15.28
N LYS A 773 -28.67 10.10 15.46
CA LYS A 773 -27.60 9.25 15.99
C LYS A 773 -27.39 8.09 15.02
N ARG A 774 -26.12 7.85 14.66
CA ARG A 774 -25.77 6.59 13.98
C ARG A 774 -25.84 5.47 15.00
N VAL A 775 -26.64 4.46 14.72
CA VAL A 775 -26.79 3.28 15.58
C VAL A 775 -26.34 2.06 14.80
N PHE A 776 -25.60 1.18 15.45
CA PHE A 776 -25.33 -0.15 14.93
C PHE A 776 -26.58 -0.99 15.18
N ILE A 777 -27.15 -1.66 14.18
CA ILE A 777 -28.48 -2.29 14.33
C ILE A 777 -28.53 -3.26 15.52
N LYS A 778 -27.43 -3.98 15.78
CA LYS A 778 -27.30 -4.83 16.98
C LYS A 778 -27.49 -4.10 18.29
N ASP A 779 -27.09 -2.84 18.38
CA ASP A 779 -27.21 -2.08 19.63
C ASP A 779 -28.69 -1.89 20.02
N LEU A 780 -29.65 -2.04 19.08
CA LEU A 780 -31.08 -2.08 19.38
C LEU A 780 -31.50 -3.32 20.20
N GLU A 781 -30.63 -4.32 20.38
CA GLU A 781 -30.84 -5.37 21.39
C GLU A 781 -30.85 -4.82 22.83
N ASN A 782 -30.35 -3.59 23.07
CA ASN A 782 -30.43 -2.93 24.38
C ASN A 782 -31.83 -2.31 24.58
N PRO A 783 -32.64 -2.78 25.56
CA PRO A 783 -33.96 -2.23 25.83
C PRO A 783 -33.95 -0.73 26.11
N GLU A 784 -32.90 -0.21 26.76
CA GLU A 784 -32.76 1.22 27.08
C GLU A 784 -32.73 2.11 25.83
N LEU A 785 -32.26 1.58 24.68
CA LEU A 785 -32.26 2.32 23.41
C LEU A 785 -33.63 2.34 22.73
N LEU A 786 -34.53 1.43 23.14
CA LEU A 786 -35.90 1.33 22.67
C LEU A 786 -36.89 1.95 23.67
N GLU A 787 -36.43 2.49 24.80
CA GLU A 787 -37.27 3.30 25.67
C GLU A 787 -37.77 4.52 24.89
N ASN A 788 -39.09 4.67 24.78
CA ASN A 788 -39.78 5.66 23.94
C ASN A 788 -39.63 5.41 22.43
N MET A 789 -39.82 4.15 21.97
CA MET A 789 -39.81 3.81 20.53
C MET A 789 -40.71 4.71 19.67
N ASP A 790 -41.83 5.17 20.21
CA ASP A 790 -42.78 6.05 19.52
C ASP A 790 -42.17 7.40 19.11
N GLU A 791 -41.05 7.80 19.71
CA GLU A 791 -40.30 9.03 19.43
C GLU A 791 -39.08 8.79 18.51
N LEU A 792 -38.89 7.55 18.07
CA LEU A 792 -37.77 7.13 17.24
C LEU A 792 -38.21 6.98 15.79
N GLN A 793 -37.56 7.73 14.91
CA GLN A 793 -37.72 7.60 13.47
C GLN A 793 -36.43 7.15 12.81
N ILE A 794 -36.52 6.54 11.64
CA ILE A 794 -35.37 6.24 10.80
C ILE A 794 -35.59 6.77 9.39
N LEU A 795 -34.51 6.89 8.62
CA LEU A 795 -34.63 7.19 7.20
C LEU A 795 -35.18 5.98 6.47
N GLY A 796 -36.23 6.17 5.66
CA GLY A 796 -36.87 5.12 4.90
C GLY A 796 -37.56 5.61 3.64
N ILE A 797 -38.44 4.79 3.12
CA ILE A 797 -39.17 5.02 1.87
C ILE A 797 -40.66 4.82 2.09
N SER A 798 -41.44 5.77 1.57
CA SER A 798 -42.91 5.74 1.59
C SER A 798 -43.50 4.95 0.42
N ASN A 799 -44.80 4.67 0.48
CA ASN A 799 -45.53 3.91 -0.53
C ASN A 799 -45.50 4.57 -1.92
N ASN A 800 -45.34 5.90 -2.00
CA ASN A 800 -45.17 6.63 -3.26
C ASN A 800 -43.69 6.76 -3.70
N LEU A 801 -42.81 5.94 -3.11
CA LEU A 801 -41.37 5.88 -3.37
C LEU A 801 -40.60 7.13 -2.97
N GLN A 802 -41.13 7.97 -2.09
CA GLN A 802 -40.40 9.16 -1.60
C GLN A 802 -39.54 8.81 -0.39
N PRO A 803 -38.25 9.21 -0.37
CA PRO A 803 -37.44 9.17 0.84
C PRO A 803 -38.09 10.03 1.92
N LYS A 804 -38.36 9.47 3.10
CA LYS A 804 -38.93 10.18 4.26
C LYS A 804 -38.37 9.64 5.58
N LYS A 805 -38.63 10.36 6.67
CA LYS A 805 -38.56 9.78 8.02
C LYS A 805 -39.75 8.81 8.17
N VAL A 806 -39.48 7.61 8.65
CA VAL A 806 -40.47 6.57 8.97
C VAL A 806 -40.40 6.26 10.46
N ASN A 807 -41.54 6.05 11.09
CA ASN A 807 -41.65 5.69 12.50
C ASN A 807 -41.19 4.25 12.71
N PHE A 808 -40.42 4.04 13.78
CA PHE A 808 -39.94 2.73 14.19
C PHE A 808 -41.06 1.99 14.93
N SER A 809 -41.51 0.84 14.42
CA SER A 809 -42.63 0.09 15.03
C SER A 809 -42.19 -1.17 15.75
N HIS A 810 -41.23 -1.91 15.18
CA HIS A 810 -40.78 -3.18 15.74
C HIS A 810 -39.34 -3.49 15.38
N PHE A 811 -38.67 -4.20 16.28
CA PHE A 811 -37.33 -4.75 16.13
C PHE A 811 -37.38 -6.25 16.36
N GLU A 812 -36.94 -7.03 15.38
CA GLU A 812 -36.85 -8.48 15.51
C GLU A 812 -35.42 -8.94 15.25
N LYS A 813 -34.93 -9.78 16.15
CA LYS A 813 -33.67 -10.49 16.01
C LYS A 813 -33.96 -11.91 15.53
N LYS A 814 -33.44 -12.27 14.35
CA LYS A 814 -33.53 -13.64 13.81
C LYS A 814 -32.16 -14.30 13.87
N ASP A 815 -32.07 -15.45 14.56
CA ASP A 815 -30.87 -16.27 14.59
C ASP A 815 -30.67 -16.92 13.21
N LEU A 816 -29.62 -16.52 12.48
CA LEU A 816 -29.34 -17.06 11.15
C LEU A 816 -28.10 -17.91 11.11
N GLN A 817 -28.14 -18.89 10.21
CA GLN A 817 -26.97 -19.67 9.79
C GLN A 817 -26.10 -18.93 8.76
N GLU A 818 -26.67 -17.96 8.01
CA GLU A 818 -25.98 -17.27 6.91
C GLU A 818 -26.34 -15.78 6.80
N SER A 819 -25.36 -14.95 6.43
CA SER A 819 -25.54 -13.51 6.11
C SER A 819 -24.87 -13.17 4.77
N LEU A 820 -25.41 -12.18 4.05
CA LEU A 820 -24.92 -11.72 2.76
C LEU A 820 -24.41 -10.28 2.85
N GLU A 821 -23.10 -10.05 2.68
CA GLU A 821 -22.55 -8.71 2.47
C GLU A 821 -22.65 -8.36 0.96
N ILE A 822 -23.58 -7.47 0.64
CA ILE A 822 -23.81 -6.93 -0.70
C ILE A 822 -22.91 -5.72 -0.88
N VAL A 823 -21.80 -5.90 -1.60
CA VAL A 823 -20.85 -4.83 -1.93
C VAL A 823 -21.29 -4.15 -3.22
N CYS A 824 -21.56 -2.86 -3.11
CA CYS A 824 -22.17 -2.00 -4.11
C CYS A 824 -21.18 -0.96 -4.66
N SER A 825 -21.56 -0.24 -5.72
CA SER A 825 -20.76 0.89 -6.23
C SER A 825 -20.55 2.01 -5.22
N HIS A 826 -21.57 2.27 -4.40
CA HIS A 826 -21.63 3.41 -3.49
C HIS A 826 -21.51 3.03 -2.01
N GLY A 827 -21.08 1.80 -1.69
CA GLY A 827 -20.94 1.31 -0.32
C GLY A 827 -21.20 -0.19 -0.21
N SER A 828 -21.65 -0.63 0.95
CA SER A 828 -22.14 -1.98 1.19
C SER A 828 -23.32 -2.00 2.18
N VAL A 829 -24.08 -3.08 2.12
CA VAL A 829 -25.11 -3.47 3.10
C VAL A 829 -24.94 -4.96 3.43
N ILE A 830 -25.37 -5.39 4.60
CA ILE A 830 -25.41 -6.78 5.04
C ILE A 830 -26.86 -7.09 5.36
N ILE A 831 -27.36 -8.14 4.74
CA ILE A 831 -28.74 -8.60 4.85
C ILE A 831 -28.78 -10.12 5.05
N SER A 832 -29.92 -10.64 5.48
CA SER A 832 -30.22 -12.06 5.41
C SER A 832 -30.52 -12.48 3.96
N PRO A 833 -30.36 -13.78 3.62
CA PRO A 833 -30.81 -14.31 2.34
C PRO A 833 -32.31 -14.11 2.06
N GLU A 834 -33.14 -14.01 3.09
CA GLU A 834 -34.61 -13.89 2.98
C GLU A 834 -35.12 -12.44 2.99
N GLN A 835 -34.30 -11.47 3.40
CA GLN A 835 -34.64 -10.06 3.32
C GLN A 835 -34.75 -9.59 1.87
N TYR A 836 -35.67 -8.66 1.62
CA TYR A 836 -35.90 -8.09 0.30
C TYR A 836 -35.23 -6.71 0.16
N LEU A 837 -34.68 -6.47 -1.02
CA LEU A 837 -34.25 -5.16 -1.50
C LEU A 837 -35.13 -4.72 -2.67
N TYR A 838 -35.04 -3.45 -3.05
CA TYR A 838 -35.75 -2.90 -4.20
C TYR A 838 -34.81 -2.80 -5.42
N THR A 839 -35.25 -3.30 -6.58
CA THR A 839 -34.61 -3.17 -7.89
C THR A 839 -35.60 -2.57 -8.89
N ILE A 840 -35.16 -2.36 -10.13
CA ILE A 840 -36.00 -1.89 -11.24
C ILE A 840 -36.03 -2.92 -12.36
N ASP A 841 -37.19 -3.11 -12.97
CA ASP A 841 -37.35 -3.94 -14.18
C ASP A 841 -37.15 -3.13 -15.47
N ASP A 842 -37.31 -3.78 -16.63
CA ASP A 842 -37.16 -3.14 -17.94
C ASP A 842 -38.33 -2.19 -18.29
N ASP A 843 -39.40 -2.16 -17.49
CA ASP A 843 -40.59 -1.32 -17.62
C ASP A 843 -40.60 -0.15 -16.63
N SER A 844 -39.48 0.07 -15.93
CA SER A 844 -39.31 1.08 -14.88
C SER A 844 -40.21 0.91 -13.66
N ASN A 845 -40.74 -0.30 -13.43
CA ASN A 845 -41.42 -0.60 -12.18
C ASN A 845 -40.37 -0.97 -11.13
N ILE A 846 -40.57 -0.46 -9.91
CA ILE A 846 -39.78 -0.89 -8.75
C ILE A 846 -40.35 -2.23 -8.31
N ILE A 847 -39.48 -3.24 -8.29
CA ILE A 847 -39.82 -4.60 -7.87
C ILE A 847 -38.94 -5.01 -6.69
N GLU A 848 -39.45 -5.96 -5.91
CA GLU A 848 -38.75 -6.53 -4.78
C GLU A 848 -37.90 -7.73 -5.21
N ILE A 849 -36.72 -7.88 -4.62
CA ILE A 849 -35.83 -9.01 -4.88
C ILE A 849 -35.23 -9.51 -3.58
N LYS A 850 -35.33 -10.82 -3.32
CA LYS A 850 -34.73 -11.44 -2.13
C LYS A 850 -33.21 -11.41 -2.20
N GLY A 851 -32.57 -11.34 -1.02
CA GLY A 851 -31.12 -11.36 -0.87
C GLY A 851 -30.45 -12.54 -1.59
N ARG A 852 -31.04 -13.74 -1.51
CA ARG A 852 -30.54 -14.96 -2.18
C ARG A 852 -30.61 -14.93 -3.71
N ASP A 853 -31.52 -14.13 -4.27
CA ASP A 853 -31.75 -14.04 -5.71
C ASP A 853 -30.93 -12.91 -6.37
N LEU A 854 -30.23 -12.11 -5.55
CA LEU A 854 -29.35 -11.04 -6.02
C LEU A 854 -28.19 -11.57 -6.85
N LYS A 855 -27.86 -10.85 -7.92
CA LYS A 855 -26.73 -11.17 -8.81
C LYS A 855 -25.79 -9.98 -8.93
N VAL A 856 -24.52 -10.27 -9.23
CA VAL A 856 -23.55 -9.23 -9.55
C VAL A 856 -24.06 -8.46 -10.78
N GLY A 857 -24.15 -7.14 -10.64
CA GLY A 857 -24.65 -6.25 -11.66
C GLY A 857 -26.10 -5.80 -11.49
N THR A 858 -26.90 -6.41 -10.60
CA THR A 858 -28.26 -5.95 -10.29
C THR A 858 -28.22 -4.50 -9.76
N PRO A 859 -29.07 -3.59 -10.28
CA PRO A 859 -29.23 -2.24 -9.75
C PRO A 859 -30.14 -2.25 -8.51
N ILE A 860 -29.67 -1.69 -7.40
CA ILE A 860 -30.42 -1.63 -6.13
C ILE A 860 -30.78 -0.19 -5.82
N LEU A 861 -32.04 0.03 -5.47
CA LEU A 861 -32.60 1.34 -5.15
C LEU A 861 -31.97 1.92 -3.88
N MET A 862 -31.64 3.21 -3.93
CA MET A 862 -31.14 4.00 -2.81
C MET A 862 -31.63 5.45 -2.94
N PRO A 863 -31.69 6.25 -1.87
CA PRO A 863 -32.06 7.66 -1.97
C PRO A 863 -30.99 8.42 -2.75
N ARG A 864 -31.44 9.32 -3.63
CA ARG A 864 -30.56 10.25 -4.36
C ARG A 864 -30.23 11.46 -3.49
N ILE A 865 -31.26 12.04 -2.89
CA ILE A 865 -31.16 13.16 -1.98
C ILE A 865 -31.87 12.83 -0.67
N LEU A 866 -31.23 13.18 0.44
CA LEU A 866 -31.81 13.03 1.77
C LEU A 866 -32.13 14.42 2.32
N LYS A 867 -33.43 14.67 2.55
CA LYS A 867 -33.89 15.87 3.21
C LYS A 867 -33.83 15.65 4.71
N ILE A 868 -33.01 16.44 5.39
CA ILE A 868 -32.86 16.43 6.84
C ILE A 868 -33.02 17.86 7.31
N ASP A 869 -33.97 18.08 8.21
CA ASP A 869 -34.26 19.39 8.80
C ASP A 869 -33.05 19.85 9.61
N SER A 870 -32.67 21.13 9.49
CA SER A 870 -31.54 21.69 10.23
C SER A 870 -31.93 21.98 11.69
N ASN A 871 -31.05 21.64 12.62
CA ASN A 871 -31.08 22.03 14.02
C ASN A 871 -29.90 22.98 14.27
N ASP A 872 -30.21 24.27 14.43
CA ASP A 872 -29.26 25.36 14.71
C ASP A 872 -29.04 25.63 16.20
N GLU A 873 -29.71 24.90 17.10
CA GLU A 873 -29.54 25.02 18.55
C GLU A 873 -28.06 24.86 18.92
N PRO A 874 -27.51 25.72 19.79
CA PRO A 874 -26.11 25.62 20.17
C PRO A 874 -25.84 24.33 20.95
N LEU A 875 -24.64 23.78 20.81
CA LEU A 875 -24.18 22.67 21.64
C LEU A 875 -23.96 23.16 23.06
N ASP A 876 -24.48 22.43 24.05
CA ASP A 876 -24.26 22.69 25.47
C ASP A 876 -23.12 21.82 26.01
N LEU A 877 -22.02 22.45 26.40
CA LEU A 877 -20.85 21.78 26.96
C LEU A 877 -20.89 21.66 28.48
N ILE A 878 -22.05 21.84 29.15
CA ILE A 878 -22.16 21.78 30.62
C ILE A 878 -21.56 20.51 31.23
N ASN A 879 -21.63 19.37 30.54
CA ASN A 879 -21.07 18.11 31.02
C ASN A 879 -19.53 18.06 30.99
N CYS A 880 -18.86 19.05 30.40
CA CYS A 880 -17.41 19.06 30.21
C CYS A 880 -16.63 19.79 31.33
N GLY A 881 -17.30 20.43 32.29
CA GLY A 881 -16.63 21.14 33.37
C GLY A 881 -17.57 21.86 34.33
N LYS A 882 -17.00 22.56 35.31
CA LYS A 882 -17.77 23.35 36.28
C LYS A 882 -18.31 24.62 35.61
N LEU A 883 -19.59 24.90 35.79
CA LEU A 883 -20.22 26.13 35.30
C LEU A 883 -19.65 27.37 36.01
N ILE A 884 -19.30 28.38 35.23
CA ILE A 884 -18.89 29.72 35.69
C ILE A 884 -19.61 30.77 34.88
N THR A 885 -20.16 31.77 35.56
CA THR A 885 -20.79 32.93 34.92
C THR A 885 -19.88 34.14 35.08
N SER A 886 -19.58 34.82 33.97
CA SER A 886 -18.80 36.07 33.97
C SER A 886 -19.36 37.00 32.91
N ASN A 887 -19.70 38.23 33.29
CA ASN A 887 -20.15 39.30 32.39
C ASN A 887 -21.18 38.83 31.36
N THR A 888 -22.28 38.21 31.82
CA THR A 888 -23.38 37.61 31.02
C THR A 888 -23.05 36.36 30.20
N ALA A 889 -21.78 36.03 29.97
CA ALA A 889 -21.37 34.80 29.30
C ALA A 889 -21.23 33.63 30.28
N GLN A 890 -21.63 32.43 29.82
CA GLN A 890 -21.47 31.19 30.56
C GLN A 890 -20.28 30.39 30.03
N TYR A 891 -19.43 29.98 30.96
CA TYR A 891 -18.21 29.22 30.72
C TYR A 891 -18.27 27.89 31.46
N ILE A 892 -17.51 26.93 30.95
CA ILE A 892 -17.11 25.74 31.70
C ILE A 892 -15.64 25.86 32.09
N GLU A 893 -15.31 25.45 33.30
CA GLU A 893 -13.93 25.43 33.79
C GLU A 893 -13.51 24.03 34.21
N GLN A 894 -12.29 23.67 33.83
CA GLN A 894 -11.62 22.47 34.32
C GLN A 894 -10.13 22.78 34.47
N PHE A 895 -9.57 22.51 35.66
CA PHE A 895 -8.14 22.73 35.97
C PHE A 895 -7.65 24.16 35.65
N GLY A 896 -8.44 25.18 35.98
CA GLY A 896 -8.10 26.59 35.78
C GLY A 896 -8.10 27.04 34.32
N LYS A 897 -8.60 26.22 33.39
CA LYS A 897 -8.83 26.59 31.99
C LYS A 897 -10.33 26.75 31.76
N LYS A 898 -10.72 27.80 31.05
CA LYS A 898 -12.11 28.12 30.73
C LYS A 898 -12.39 27.92 29.25
N ALA A 899 -13.62 27.54 28.93
CA ALA A 899 -14.15 27.46 27.58
C ALA A 899 -15.61 27.94 27.56
N TYR A 900 -16.11 28.39 26.42
CA TYR A 900 -17.53 28.75 26.30
C TYR A 900 -18.41 27.53 26.52
N ARG A 901 -19.52 27.68 27.27
CA ARG A 901 -20.49 26.61 27.47
C ARG A 901 -21.27 26.31 26.18
N PHE A 902 -21.77 27.35 25.52
CA PHE A 902 -22.62 27.23 24.35
C PHE A 902 -21.84 27.43 23.06
N ILE A 903 -21.86 26.44 22.16
CA ILE A 903 -21.13 26.48 20.89
C ILE A 903 -22.12 26.52 19.72
N LYS A 904 -22.10 27.61 18.96
CA LYS A 904 -22.93 27.75 17.75
C LYS A 904 -22.48 26.76 16.66
N LYS A 905 -23.42 26.09 16.02
CA LYS A 905 -23.19 25.18 14.88
C LYS A 905 -23.03 25.95 13.57
N ASN A 906 -21.89 26.62 13.39
CA ASN A 906 -21.62 27.46 12.21
C ASN A 906 -20.46 26.91 11.35
N ALA A 907 -20.10 27.65 10.30
CA ALA A 907 -18.97 27.30 9.43
C ALA A 907 -17.64 27.14 10.20
N ASN A 908 -17.40 27.92 11.25
CA ASN A 908 -16.19 27.83 12.06
C ASN A 908 -16.11 26.49 12.81
N LEU A 909 -17.20 26.08 13.48
CA LEU A 909 -17.25 24.75 14.11
C LEU A 909 -17.06 23.64 13.07
N GLY A 910 -17.74 23.76 11.93
CA GLY A 910 -17.61 22.81 10.81
C GLY A 910 -16.15 22.61 10.39
N ALA A 911 -15.42 23.70 10.16
CA ALA A 911 -14.00 23.66 9.78
C ALA A 911 -13.15 22.91 10.82
N ILE A 912 -13.32 23.19 12.11
CA ILE A 912 -12.53 22.53 13.17
C ILE A 912 -12.77 21.01 13.16
N ILE A 913 -14.04 20.60 13.07
CA ILE A 913 -14.43 19.19 13.10
C ILE A 913 -13.99 18.47 11.82
N GLY A 914 -14.06 19.14 10.67
CA GLY A 914 -13.60 18.61 9.38
C GLY A 914 -12.11 18.33 9.39
N GLN A 915 -11.30 19.30 9.85
CA GLN A 915 -9.86 19.13 9.99
C GLN A 915 -9.53 18.02 10.99
N TYR A 916 -10.24 17.95 12.11
CA TYR A 916 -10.04 16.89 13.10
C TYR A 916 -10.37 15.50 12.53
N ALA A 917 -11.49 15.37 11.82
CA ALA A 917 -11.90 14.11 11.20
C ALA A 917 -10.85 13.63 10.19
N ALA A 918 -10.24 14.54 9.41
CA ALA A 918 -9.14 14.19 8.51
C ALA A 918 -7.85 13.85 9.28
N GLU A 919 -7.26 14.82 9.98
CA GLU A 919 -5.86 14.77 10.45
C GLU A 919 -5.72 14.94 11.98
N GLY A 920 -6.83 15.03 12.71
CA GLY A 920 -6.85 15.12 14.17
C GLY A 920 -6.47 13.83 14.87
N THR A 921 -5.80 13.96 16.02
CA THR A 921 -5.42 12.87 16.93
C THR A 921 -5.58 13.28 18.39
N MET A 922 -5.98 12.34 19.25
CA MET A 922 -5.98 12.52 20.71
C MET A 922 -5.21 11.37 21.35
N PRO A 923 -3.93 11.55 21.68
CA PRO A 923 -3.16 10.54 22.40
C PRO A 923 -3.87 10.08 23.70
N SER A 924 -3.56 8.84 24.12
CA SER A 924 -4.26 8.09 25.18
C SER A 924 -4.29 8.81 26.54
N ARG A 925 -5.01 8.22 27.52
CA ARG A 925 -5.31 8.82 28.84
C ARG A 925 -4.10 9.39 29.60
N HIS A 926 -2.88 8.92 29.36
CA HIS A 926 -1.68 9.36 30.07
C HIS A 926 -1.06 10.66 29.54
N GLN A 927 -1.52 11.16 28.39
CA GLN A 927 -1.14 12.47 27.86
C GLN A 927 -2.41 13.23 27.43
N PRO A 928 -2.86 14.26 28.16
CA PRO A 928 -4.06 15.04 27.84
C PRO A 928 -3.81 15.98 26.63
N GLY A 929 -3.30 15.44 25.53
CA GLY A 929 -3.08 16.16 24.28
C GLY A 929 -4.29 16.08 23.37
N THR A 930 -4.73 17.21 22.84
CA THR A 930 -5.52 17.27 21.60
C THR A 930 -4.65 17.88 20.52
N THR A 931 -4.49 17.16 19.41
CA THR A 931 -3.67 17.58 18.27
C THR A 931 -4.51 17.61 17.01
N ILE A 932 -4.44 18.72 16.27
CA ILE A 932 -5.03 18.87 14.93
C ILE A 932 -3.90 19.20 13.97
N SER A 933 -3.54 18.24 13.11
CA SER A 933 -2.43 18.41 12.16
C SER A 933 -2.92 19.01 10.83
N VAL A 934 -2.05 19.78 10.17
CA VAL A 934 -2.21 20.36 8.83
C VAL A 934 -0.92 20.14 8.04
N SER A 935 -1.03 19.63 6.82
CA SER A 935 0.12 19.04 6.13
C SER A 935 1.17 20.04 5.62
N VAL A 936 0.84 21.27 5.22
CA VAL A 936 1.84 22.22 4.67
C VAL A 936 1.47 23.72 4.72
N ASP A 937 0.27 24.10 5.16
CA ASP A 937 -0.26 25.47 5.03
C ASP A 937 -0.26 26.21 6.38
N LYS A 938 0.73 27.11 6.55
CA LYS A 938 0.92 27.89 7.79
C LYS A 938 -0.22 28.90 8.02
N ASP A 939 -0.68 29.55 6.96
CA ASP A 939 -1.72 30.58 7.07
C ASP A 939 -3.06 29.94 7.44
N TYR A 940 -3.34 28.78 6.86
CA TYR A 940 -4.51 28.00 7.24
C TYR A 940 -4.48 27.54 8.69
N ILE A 941 -3.33 27.09 9.20
CA ILE A 941 -3.26 26.66 10.60
C ILE A 941 -3.39 27.84 11.58
N GLN A 942 -2.85 29.01 11.24
CA GLN A 942 -3.03 30.24 12.01
C GLN A 942 -4.49 30.69 12.02
N LYS A 943 -5.16 30.63 10.86
CA LYS A 943 -6.60 30.88 10.76
C LYS A 943 -7.39 29.90 11.62
N LEU A 944 -7.05 28.61 11.58
CA LEU A 944 -7.72 27.58 12.38
C LEU A 944 -7.48 27.78 13.89
N GLN A 945 -6.28 28.21 14.30
CA GLN A 945 -5.99 28.58 15.69
C GLN A 945 -6.90 29.71 16.18
N LYS A 946 -7.04 30.77 15.38
CA LYS A 946 -7.91 31.90 15.68
C LYS A 946 -9.37 31.44 15.81
N ILE A 947 -9.84 30.64 14.86
CA ILE A 947 -11.18 30.04 14.86
C ILE A 947 -11.42 29.19 16.12
N ILE A 948 -10.46 28.36 16.55
CA ILE A 948 -10.59 27.56 17.77
C ILE A 948 -10.72 28.43 19.02
N LYS A 949 -9.93 29.51 19.10
CA LYS A 949 -10.02 30.47 20.21
C LYS A 949 -11.36 31.20 20.21
N GLU A 950 -11.87 31.60 19.05
CA GLU A 950 -13.19 32.24 18.91
C GLU A 950 -14.33 31.29 19.28
N VAL A 951 -14.29 30.05 18.80
CA VAL A 951 -15.38 29.06 19.00
C VAL A 951 -15.38 28.52 20.42
N PHE A 952 -14.25 28.09 20.95
CA PHE A 952 -14.17 27.40 22.24
C PHE A 952 -13.64 28.27 23.38
N GLY A 953 -12.99 29.40 23.11
CA GLY A 953 -12.24 30.15 24.13
C GLY A 953 -10.93 29.46 24.55
N LEU A 954 -10.50 28.44 23.80
CA LEU A 954 -9.32 27.63 24.14
C LEU A 954 -8.09 28.04 23.34
N GLU A 955 -6.94 28.04 24.01
CA GLU A 955 -5.66 28.31 23.38
C GLU A 955 -4.99 27.01 22.93
N PHE A 956 -4.67 26.98 21.64
CA PHE A 956 -3.84 25.96 21.01
C PHE A 956 -2.53 26.61 20.57
N GLN A 957 -1.45 25.85 20.65
CA GLN A 957 -0.13 26.28 20.20
C GLN A 957 0.16 25.67 18.83
N ILE A 958 0.75 26.46 17.93
CA ILE A 958 1.24 25.98 16.63
C ILE A 958 2.61 25.34 16.86
N PHE A 959 2.76 24.11 16.39
CA PHE A 959 4.01 23.38 16.37
C PHE A 959 4.38 23.08 14.92
N ALA A 960 5.53 23.53 14.48
CA ALA A 960 6.15 23.02 13.26
C ALA A 960 6.74 21.65 13.56
N ARG A 961 6.35 20.65 12.77
CA ARG A 961 6.89 19.30 12.80
C ARG A 961 7.52 19.00 11.45
N ARG A 962 8.80 18.65 11.51
CA ARG A 962 9.50 18.07 10.37
C ARG A 962 8.89 16.71 10.01
N VAL A 963 8.54 16.53 8.74
CA VAL A 963 8.04 15.25 8.23
C VAL A 963 9.18 14.26 8.30
N THR A 964 9.22 13.36 9.29
CA THR A 964 10.32 12.40 9.49
C THR A 964 10.22 11.19 8.59
N GLU A 965 9.06 10.93 7.99
CA GLU A 965 8.81 9.80 7.09
C GLU A 965 7.99 10.25 5.88
N CYS A 966 8.42 9.82 4.70
CA CYS A 966 7.78 10.12 3.44
C CYS A 966 6.38 9.51 3.38
N LYS A 967 5.33 10.32 3.20
CA LYS A 967 3.94 9.83 3.06
C LYS A 967 3.78 8.85 1.89
N ASN A 968 4.54 9.04 0.80
CA ASN A 968 4.43 8.19 -0.40
C ASN A 968 5.06 6.80 -0.29
N CYS A 969 6.21 6.66 0.39
CA CYS A 969 6.93 5.38 0.42
C CYS A 969 7.39 4.93 1.82
N GLY A 970 7.04 5.66 2.87
CA GLY A 970 7.32 5.36 4.26
C GLY A 970 8.81 5.39 4.64
N SER A 971 9.71 5.87 3.78
CA SER A 971 11.12 6.02 4.18
C SER A 971 11.32 7.23 5.07
N LYS A 972 12.23 7.10 6.04
CA LYS A 972 12.72 8.25 6.77
C LYS A 972 13.23 9.33 5.81
N THR A 973 12.78 10.55 6.00
CA THR A 973 13.25 11.72 5.26
C THR A 973 14.60 12.16 5.81
N ILE A 974 15.36 12.89 5.00
CA ILE A 974 16.66 13.45 5.34
C ILE A 974 16.49 14.98 5.37
N GLU A 975 17.01 15.61 6.40
CA GLU A 975 16.98 17.07 6.53
C GLU A 975 17.87 17.72 5.47
N LYS A 976 17.36 18.72 4.76
CA LYS A 976 18.11 19.55 3.82
C LYS A 976 17.66 21.01 3.93
N GLY A 977 18.30 21.77 4.83
CA GLY A 977 17.90 23.15 5.13
C GLY A 977 16.55 23.20 5.85
N ASN A 978 15.63 24.04 5.37
CA ASN A 978 14.26 24.19 5.91
C ASN A 978 13.28 23.15 5.36
N GLN A 979 13.77 22.16 4.60
CA GLN A 979 12.94 21.13 3.97
C GLN A 979 13.48 19.74 4.33
N ASN A 980 12.56 18.78 4.40
CA ASN A 980 12.89 17.38 4.56
C ASN A 980 12.74 16.68 3.21
N ILE A 981 13.77 16.00 2.74
CA ILE A 981 13.74 15.30 1.46
C ILE A 981 13.58 13.82 1.68
N CYS A 982 12.61 13.21 1.00
CA CYS A 982 12.54 11.77 0.89
C CYS A 982 13.77 11.24 0.13
N PRO A 983 14.62 10.39 0.73
CA PRO A 983 15.74 9.81 0.01
C PRO A 983 15.29 8.84 -1.11
N LYS A 984 14.01 8.43 -1.13
CA LYS A 984 13.46 7.46 -2.07
C LYS A 984 12.50 8.05 -3.11
N CYS A 985 12.00 9.28 -2.93
CA CYS A 985 11.06 9.92 -3.85
C CYS A 985 11.70 11.17 -4.42
N GLU A 986 11.80 11.27 -5.75
CA GLU A 986 12.44 12.41 -6.43
C GLU A 986 11.71 13.74 -6.16
N ASP A 987 10.41 13.67 -5.86
CA ASP A 987 9.54 14.83 -5.58
C ASP A 987 9.27 15.01 -4.08
N GLY A 988 9.94 14.22 -3.23
CA GLY A 988 9.63 14.14 -1.80
C GLY A 988 10.22 15.28 -0.99
N THR A 989 10.16 16.52 -1.48
CA THR A 989 10.52 17.71 -0.73
C THR A 989 9.34 18.07 0.17
N TYR A 990 9.45 17.71 1.45
CA TYR A 990 8.46 18.03 2.46
C TYR A 990 8.83 19.35 3.11
N ASN A 991 7.92 20.31 3.02
CA ASN A 991 7.92 21.46 3.91
C ASN A 991 7.56 21.00 5.33
N GLU A 992 7.76 21.88 6.31
CA GLU A 992 7.28 21.65 7.67
C GLU A 992 5.77 21.37 7.66
N CYS A 993 5.35 20.29 8.34
CA CYS A 993 3.95 20.13 8.70
C CYS A 993 3.68 21.02 9.90
N TYR A 994 2.49 21.59 9.98
CA TYR A 994 2.10 22.36 11.15
C TYR A 994 1.04 21.60 11.93
N GLU A 995 1.09 21.66 13.26
CA GLU A 995 0.11 21.03 14.13
C GLU A 995 -0.38 22.02 15.19
N LEU A 996 -1.69 22.08 15.43
CA LEU A 996 -2.26 22.75 16.58
C LEU A 996 -2.32 21.75 17.72
N ARG A 997 -1.64 22.05 18.83
CA ARG A 997 -1.64 21.20 20.01
C ARG A 997 -2.07 21.98 21.24
N THR A 998 -2.83 21.32 22.09
CA THR A 998 -3.10 21.77 23.45
C THR A 998 -2.94 20.59 24.40
N LYS A 999 -2.36 20.82 25.57
CA LYS A 999 -2.23 19.83 26.65
C LYS A 999 -3.36 19.95 27.68
N THR A 1000 -4.40 20.71 27.37
CA THR A 1000 -5.49 20.97 28.31
C THR A 1000 -6.45 19.78 28.36
N LYS A 1001 -6.69 19.25 29.57
CA LYS A 1001 -7.69 18.20 29.80
C LYS A 1001 -9.08 18.67 29.37
N LEU A 1002 -9.39 19.97 29.56
CA LEU A 1002 -10.61 20.60 29.08
C LEU A 1002 -10.82 20.45 27.57
N ALA A 1003 -9.82 20.74 26.73
CA ALA A 1003 -9.97 20.58 25.28
C ALA A 1003 -10.28 19.13 24.88
N LYS A 1004 -9.56 18.18 25.51
CA LYS A 1004 -9.81 16.75 25.30
C LYS A 1004 -11.25 16.40 25.69
N THR A 1005 -11.69 16.82 26.88
CA THR A 1005 -13.06 16.60 27.37
C THR A 1005 -14.10 17.22 26.46
N ILE A 1006 -13.92 18.47 26.01
CA ILE A 1006 -14.85 19.11 25.05
C ILE A 1006 -14.95 18.30 23.77
N PHE A 1007 -13.83 17.92 23.17
CA PHE A 1007 -13.88 17.18 21.92
C PHE A 1007 -14.47 15.77 22.10
N THR A 1008 -14.20 15.09 23.21
CA THR A 1008 -14.68 13.72 23.41
C THR A 1008 -16.10 13.64 23.95
N GLU A 1009 -16.40 14.38 25.02
CA GLU A 1009 -17.68 14.33 25.73
C GLU A 1009 -18.66 15.37 25.19
N GLY A 1010 -18.17 16.58 24.89
CA GLY A 1010 -19.02 17.65 24.34
C GLY A 1010 -19.36 17.48 22.86
N LEU A 1011 -18.37 17.12 22.04
CA LEU A 1011 -18.52 16.95 20.59
C LEU A 1011 -18.68 15.47 20.18
N GLY A 1012 -18.51 14.52 21.10
CA GLY A 1012 -18.67 13.09 20.82
C GLY A 1012 -17.55 12.46 19.98
N LEU A 1013 -16.38 13.10 19.85
CA LEU A 1013 -15.28 12.61 19.00
C LEU A 1013 -14.53 11.42 19.64
N LYS A 1014 -14.16 10.44 18.80
CA LYS A 1014 -13.43 9.23 19.23
C LYS A 1014 -11.92 9.44 19.16
N HIS A 1015 -11.25 9.02 20.23
CA HIS A 1015 -9.99 9.59 20.69
C HIS A 1015 -8.76 8.99 19.98
N THR A 1016 -8.75 7.69 19.69
CA THR A 1016 -7.45 6.99 19.59
C THR A 1016 -7.07 6.47 18.21
N TYR A 1017 -8.02 6.08 17.36
CA TYR A 1017 -7.69 5.36 16.12
C TYR A 1017 -8.40 5.90 14.88
N SER A 1018 -7.64 5.96 13.78
CA SER A 1018 -8.16 6.34 12.46
C SER A 1018 -9.37 5.51 12.03
N TYR A 1019 -9.41 4.22 12.35
CA TYR A 1019 -10.51 3.31 11.99
C TYR A 1019 -11.77 3.46 12.87
N LEU A 1020 -11.69 4.23 13.96
CA LEU A 1020 -12.82 4.55 14.85
C LEU A 1020 -13.39 5.94 14.64
N LYS A 1021 -12.69 6.81 13.87
CA LYS A 1021 -13.16 8.16 13.55
C LYS A 1021 -14.55 8.11 12.94
N GLU A 1022 -15.37 9.09 13.27
CA GLU A 1022 -16.74 9.18 12.81
C GLU A 1022 -17.18 10.64 12.73
N ILE A 1023 -18.29 10.89 12.04
CA ILE A 1023 -18.96 12.18 12.07
C ILE A 1023 -19.79 12.26 13.37
N PRO A 1024 -19.62 13.32 14.18
CA PRO A 1024 -20.46 13.58 15.34
C PRO A 1024 -21.96 13.62 15.02
N SER A 1025 -22.80 13.12 15.92
CA SER A 1025 -24.26 13.07 15.76
C SER A 1025 -24.87 14.43 15.40
N PHE A 1026 -24.45 15.50 16.09
CA PHE A 1026 -24.98 16.84 15.88
C PHE A 1026 -24.76 17.38 14.46
N LEU A 1027 -23.80 16.83 13.71
CA LEU A 1027 -23.46 17.30 12.38
C LEU A 1027 -24.36 16.69 11.29
N TYR A 1028 -25.15 15.67 11.59
CA TYR A 1028 -26.07 15.08 10.61
C TYR A 1028 -27.26 15.99 10.29
N ASN A 1029 -27.62 16.85 11.24
CA ASN A 1029 -28.65 17.86 11.10
C ASN A 1029 -28.16 19.25 11.54
N SER A 1030 -26.90 19.61 11.30
CA SER A 1030 -26.45 20.98 11.57
C SER A 1030 -26.88 21.92 10.44
N PRO A 1031 -26.78 23.25 10.63
CA PRO A 1031 -26.98 24.20 9.54
C PRO A 1031 -26.06 23.90 8.36
N THR A 1032 -26.57 24.08 7.13
CA THR A 1032 -25.87 23.68 5.90
C THR A 1032 -24.46 24.28 5.79
N ASP A 1033 -24.23 25.49 6.30
CA ASP A 1033 -22.90 26.12 6.27
C ASP A 1033 -21.89 25.42 7.19
N CYS A 1034 -22.35 24.87 8.32
CA CYS A 1034 -21.54 24.03 9.20
C CYS A 1034 -21.13 22.74 8.48
N GLU A 1035 -22.07 22.10 7.79
CA GLU A 1035 -21.85 20.86 7.03
C GLU A 1035 -20.90 21.07 5.84
N LYS A 1036 -21.13 22.13 5.05
CA LYS A 1036 -20.27 22.53 3.93
C LYS A 1036 -18.84 22.79 4.40
N SER A 1037 -18.68 23.55 5.48
CA SER A 1037 -17.37 23.88 6.03
C SER A 1037 -16.64 22.66 6.60
N PHE A 1038 -17.38 21.73 7.22
CA PHE A 1038 -16.84 20.41 7.59
C PHE A 1038 -16.32 19.64 6.38
N ILE A 1039 -17.10 19.54 5.31
CA ILE A 1039 -16.71 18.84 4.08
C ILE A 1039 -15.44 19.46 3.47
N LEU A 1040 -15.42 20.79 3.31
CA LEU A 1040 -14.28 21.51 2.74
C LEU A 1040 -13.02 21.32 3.58
N SER A 1041 -13.12 21.47 4.90
CA SER A 1041 -11.97 21.29 5.77
C SER A 1041 -11.52 19.84 5.83
N TYR A 1042 -12.43 18.87 5.70
CA TYR A 1042 -12.06 17.46 5.57
C TYR A 1042 -11.29 17.22 4.27
N PHE A 1043 -11.75 17.78 3.13
CA PHE A 1043 -11.08 17.67 1.84
C PHE A 1043 -9.68 18.27 1.86
N LYS A 1044 -9.54 19.46 2.45
CA LYS A 1044 -8.26 20.14 2.62
C LYS A 1044 -7.32 19.34 3.54
N GLY A 1045 -7.85 18.79 4.63
CA GLY A 1045 -7.10 17.98 5.58
C GLY A 1045 -6.56 16.67 4.98
N ASP A 1046 -7.39 15.91 4.26
CA ASP A 1046 -6.99 14.64 3.61
C ASP A 1046 -6.05 14.86 2.41
N GLY A 1047 -5.97 16.09 1.89
CA GLY A 1047 -5.13 16.47 0.75
C GLY A 1047 -5.76 16.24 -0.62
N SER A 1048 -7.06 15.92 -0.66
CA SER A 1048 -7.80 15.57 -1.87
C SER A 1048 -8.06 16.75 -2.81
N GLU A 1049 -7.86 17.99 -2.35
CA GLU A 1049 -7.95 19.20 -3.17
C GLU A 1049 -6.88 19.23 -4.29
N LEU A 1050 -5.79 18.49 -4.20
CA LEU A 1050 -4.76 18.50 -5.25
C LEU A 1050 -5.06 17.55 -6.42
N ASP A 1051 -5.99 16.61 -6.26
CA ASP A 1051 -6.24 15.53 -7.22
C ASP A 1051 -6.88 16.02 -8.53
N TYR A 1052 -7.60 17.15 -8.53
CA TYR A 1052 -8.25 17.68 -9.72
C TYR A 1052 -7.29 18.41 -10.68
N ARG A 1053 -6.20 19.03 -10.19
CA ARG A 1053 -5.30 19.88 -11.02
C ARG A 1053 -4.40 19.06 -11.94
N ASN A 1054 -4.06 17.84 -11.54
CA ASN A 1054 -2.96 17.09 -12.13
C ASN A 1054 -3.37 16.08 -13.22
N LYS A 1055 -4.69 15.91 -13.49
CA LYS A 1055 -5.20 14.82 -14.36
C LYS A 1055 -5.83 15.27 -15.68
N GLY A 1056 -5.65 16.52 -16.11
CA GLY A 1056 -5.99 16.94 -17.47
C GLY A 1056 -7.49 16.93 -17.81
N GLY A 1057 -8.32 17.55 -16.96
CA GLY A 1057 -9.69 17.95 -17.33
C GLY A 1057 -10.84 17.17 -16.69
N THR A 1058 -10.60 16.02 -16.05
CA THR A 1058 -11.66 15.21 -15.41
C THR A 1058 -11.84 15.57 -13.93
N PHE A 1059 -13.06 15.91 -13.49
CA PHE A 1059 -13.36 16.09 -12.06
C PHE A 1059 -13.29 14.76 -11.30
N GLU A 1060 -12.33 14.65 -10.39
CA GLU A 1060 -12.17 13.50 -9.50
C GLU A 1060 -11.62 13.95 -8.14
N LEU A 1061 -12.37 13.68 -7.08
CA LEU A 1061 -11.91 13.79 -5.69
C LEU A 1061 -11.79 12.39 -5.11
N ASN A 1062 -10.61 12.04 -4.57
CA ASN A 1062 -10.40 10.77 -3.89
C ASN A 1062 -10.05 10.98 -2.42
N PHE A 1063 -10.62 10.13 -1.57
CA PHE A 1063 -10.37 10.13 -0.13
C PHE A 1063 -10.09 8.72 0.34
N VAL A 1064 -9.28 8.60 1.38
CA VAL A 1064 -8.92 7.29 1.91
C VAL A 1064 -9.13 7.27 3.43
N THR A 1065 -9.89 6.31 3.91
CA THR A 1065 -10.07 6.10 5.35
C THR A 1065 -10.04 4.62 5.71
N THR A 1066 -9.63 4.31 6.93
CA THR A 1066 -9.78 2.98 7.52
C THR A 1066 -11.08 2.84 8.32
N SER A 1067 -11.85 3.93 8.46
CA SER A 1067 -13.09 3.95 9.24
C SER A 1067 -14.33 3.77 8.37
N ARG A 1068 -14.99 2.62 8.51
CA ARG A 1068 -16.33 2.38 7.93
C ARG A 1068 -17.39 3.36 8.47
N ARG A 1069 -17.21 3.83 9.70
CA ARG A 1069 -18.09 4.80 10.37
C ARG A 1069 -18.02 6.17 9.72
N LEU A 1070 -16.82 6.58 9.35
CA LEU A 1070 -16.59 7.83 8.64
C LEU A 1070 -17.13 7.75 7.21
N VAL A 1071 -16.97 6.60 6.53
CA VAL A 1071 -17.59 6.34 5.21
C VAL A 1071 -19.12 6.52 5.29
N PHE A 1072 -19.77 5.95 6.29
CA PHE A 1072 -21.22 6.11 6.50
C PHE A 1072 -21.60 7.59 6.63
N GLY A 1073 -20.94 8.33 7.52
CA GLY A 1073 -21.25 9.74 7.76
C GLY A 1073 -20.96 10.63 6.53
N LEU A 1074 -19.83 10.44 5.87
CA LEU A 1074 -19.47 11.22 4.68
C LEU A 1074 -20.46 10.94 3.54
N ASN A 1075 -20.86 9.69 3.31
CA ASN A 1075 -21.83 9.37 2.28
C ASN A 1075 -23.22 9.97 2.58
N LEU A 1076 -23.61 10.04 3.86
CA LEU A 1076 -24.82 10.74 4.28
C LEU A 1076 -24.76 12.24 3.94
N LEU A 1077 -23.69 12.93 4.36
CA LEU A 1077 -23.54 14.37 4.10
C LEU A 1077 -23.49 14.67 2.59
N MET A 1078 -22.80 13.84 1.80
CA MET A 1078 -22.80 13.97 0.34
C MET A 1078 -24.21 13.80 -0.25
N LYS A 1079 -24.99 12.83 0.24
CA LYS A 1079 -26.38 12.64 -0.19
C LYS A 1079 -27.30 13.80 0.19
N LYS A 1080 -27.04 14.52 1.29
CA LYS A 1080 -27.78 15.77 1.59
C LYS A 1080 -27.57 16.83 0.52
N LEU A 1081 -26.37 16.90 -0.05
CA LEU A 1081 -26.01 17.78 -1.16
C LEU A 1081 -26.40 17.21 -2.54
N GLY A 1082 -27.04 16.03 -2.59
CA GLY A 1082 -27.37 15.32 -3.83
C GLY A 1082 -26.17 14.69 -4.57
N VAL A 1083 -24.99 14.70 -3.95
CA VAL A 1083 -23.73 14.22 -4.52
C VAL A 1083 -23.62 12.70 -4.35
N ILE A 1084 -23.30 12.00 -5.43
CA ILE A 1084 -23.16 10.55 -5.44
C ILE A 1084 -21.69 10.17 -5.30
N MET A 1085 -21.34 9.60 -4.15
CA MET A 1085 -19.99 9.14 -3.83
C MET A 1085 -19.85 7.64 -4.07
N SER A 1086 -18.83 7.23 -4.84
CA SER A 1086 -18.47 5.83 -4.98
C SER A 1086 -17.57 5.38 -3.83
N VAL A 1087 -17.75 4.15 -3.37
CA VAL A 1087 -16.94 3.56 -2.29
C VAL A 1087 -16.33 2.25 -2.77
N ARG A 1088 -15.03 2.10 -2.56
CA ARG A 1088 -14.27 0.88 -2.86
C ARG A 1088 -13.55 0.42 -1.61
N ALA A 1089 -13.96 -0.72 -1.09
CA ALA A 1089 -13.21 -1.41 -0.04
C ALA A 1089 -12.05 -2.20 -0.66
N HIS A 1090 -10.84 -1.98 -0.15
CA HIS A 1090 -9.66 -2.75 -0.49
C HIS A 1090 -9.45 -3.85 0.54
N LYS A 1091 -8.93 -5.00 0.07
CA LYS A 1091 -8.56 -6.09 0.97
C LYS A 1091 -7.47 -5.58 1.93
N PRO A 1092 -7.50 -5.99 3.22
CA PRO A 1092 -6.40 -5.74 4.13
C PRO A 1092 -5.10 -6.27 3.51
N SER A 1093 -3.98 -5.57 3.70
CA SER A 1093 -2.68 -6.07 3.26
C SER A 1093 -2.31 -7.35 4.03
N ASN A 1094 -1.41 -8.18 3.51
CA ASN A 1094 -1.02 -9.42 4.21
C ASN A 1094 -0.24 -9.18 5.52
N ARG A 1095 -0.08 -7.92 5.96
CA ARG A 1095 0.57 -7.60 7.23
C ARG A 1095 -0.38 -7.93 8.39
N PRO A 1096 0.11 -8.57 9.47
CA PRO A 1096 -0.69 -8.75 10.68
C PRO A 1096 -1.22 -7.38 11.15
N ASN A 1097 -2.49 -7.34 11.55
CA ASN A 1097 -3.23 -6.14 11.98
C ASN A 1097 -3.57 -5.10 10.89
N SER A 1098 -3.33 -5.39 9.61
CA SER A 1098 -3.79 -4.49 8.54
C SER A 1098 -5.32 -4.36 8.56
N LYS A 1099 -5.82 -3.15 8.36
CA LYS A 1099 -7.25 -2.85 8.33
C LYS A 1099 -7.75 -2.82 6.89
N LYS A 1100 -9.04 -3.09 6.69
CA LYS A 1100 -9.71 -2.76 5.42
C LYS A 1100 -9.54 -1.26 5.18
N LEU A 1101 -9.15 -0.91 3.96
CA LEU A 1101 -9.00 0.47 3.53
C LEU A 1101 -10.19 0.81 2.62
N TYR A 1102 -10.87 1.92 2.89
CA TYR A 1102 -11.98 2.41 2.08
C TYR A 1102 -11.49 3.59 1.27
N GLN A 1103 -11.55 3.45 -0.05
CA GLN A 1103 -11.36 4.55 -0.98
C GLN A 1103 -12.72 5.09 -1.37
N MET A 1104 -12.94 6.37 -1.14
CA MET A 1104 -14.14 7.09 -1.54
C MET A 1104 -13.77 7.97 -2.74
N SER A 1105 -14.62 8.02 -3.76
CA SER A 1105 -14.37 8.84 -4.93
C SER A 1105 -15.62 9.56 -5.41
N ILE A 1106 -15.52 10.87 -5.61
CA ILE A 1106 -16.53 11.71 -6.23
C ILE A 1106 -16.00 12.07 -7.61
N ARG A 1107 -16.76 11.74 -8.66
CA ARG A 1107 -16.31 11.90 -10.06
C ARG A 1107 -17.42 12.40 -10.96
N GLY A 1108 -17.04 12.93 -12.11
CA GLY A 1108 -17.95 13.29 -13.19
C GLY A 1108 -18.49 14.71 -13.09
N SER A 1109 -18.86 15.28 -14.24
CA SER A 1109 -19.39 16.64 -14.34
C SER A 1109 -20.70 16.83 -13.59
N SER A 1110 -21.53 15.78 -13.51
CA SER A 1110 -22.73 15.73 -12.69
C SER A 1110 -22.51 16.10 -11.22
N ASN A 1111 -21.55 15.44 -10.58
CA ASN A 1111 -21.20 15.73 -9.18
C ASN A 1111 -20.52 17.09 -9.05
N PHE A 1112 -19.73 17.50 -10.04
CA PHE A 1112 -19.10 18.81 -10.07
C PHE A 1112 -20.13 19.94 -10.03
N GLU A 1113 -21.16 19.91 -10.89
CA GLU A 1113 -22.21 20.94 -10.93
C GLU A 1113 -22.92 21.07 -9.58
N LEU A 1114 -23.29 19.94 -8.98
CA LEU A 1114 -23.91 19.92 -7.65
C LEU A 1114 -22.99 20.52 -6.58
N LEU A 1115 -21.71 20.15 -6.61
CA LEU A 1115 -20.72 20.69 -5.67
C LEU A 1115 -20.42 22.17 -5.92
N LYS A 1116 -20.42 22.63 -7.16
CA LYS A 1116 -20.15 24.03 -7.55
C LYS A 1116 -21.19 24.98 -6.95
N HIS A 1117 -22.46 24.57 -6.88
CA HIS A 1117 -23.51 25.35 -6.19
C HIS A 1117 -23.27 25.48 -4.67
N HIS A 1118 -22.46 24.59 -4.09
CA HIS A 1118 -22.17 24.60 -2.66
C HIS A 1118 -20.77 25.16 -2.33
N PHE A 1119 -19.86 25.18 -3.30
CA PHE A 1119 -18.45 25.48 -3.13
C PHE A 1119 -17.95 26.39 -4.26
N GLU A 1120 -17.91 27.71 -4.00
CA GLU A 1120 -17.60 28.76 -4.98
C GLU A 1120 -16.19 28.65 -5.59
N ASN A 1121 -15.24 28.05 -4.87
CA ASN A 1121 -13.83 27.95 -5.27
C ASN A 1121 -13.47 26.65 -6.00
N LEU A 1122 -14.47 25.90 -6.51
CA LEU A 1122 -14.18 24.73 -7.33
C LEU A 1122 -13.68 25.16 -8.72
N PRO A 1123 -12.55 24.62 -9.21
CA PRO A 1123 -11.97 25.02 -10.49
C PRO A 1123 -12.84 24.54 -11.64
N GLU A 1124 -12.84 25.28 -12.74
CA GLU A 1124 -13.50 24.85 -13.96
C GLU A 1124 -12.93 23.52 -14.48
N ILE A 1125 -13.82 22.69 -15.03
CA ILE A 1125 -13.48 21.37 -15.56
C ILE A 1125 -13.91 21.27 -17.02
N ASP A 1126 -13.29 20.36 -17.75
CA ASP A 1126 -13.73 20.01 -19.10
C ASP A 1126 -14.92 19.03 -19.01
N TYR A 1127 -16.10 19.53 -19.37
CA TYR A 1127 -17.37 18.79 -19.36
C TYR A 1127 -17.42 17.61 -20.35
N THR A 1128 -16.42 17.46 -21.23
CA THR A 1128 -16.41 16.41 -22.27
C THR A 1128 -15.97 15.03 -21.77
N THR A 1129 -15.53 14.90 -20.50
CA THR A 1129 -14.99 13.64 -19.95
C THR A 1129 -15.93 12.91 -18.96
N SER A 1130 -15.67 11.59 -18.80
CA SER A 1130 -16.61 10.54 -18.38
C SER A 1130 -17.45 10.81 -17.11
N ASP A 1131 -18.72 11.13 -17.34
CA ASP A 1131 -19.75 11.25 -16.32
C ASP A 1131 -20.13 9.87 -15.70
N ILE A 1132 -20.64 9.84 -14.45
CA ILE A 1132 -21.02 8.57 -13.80
C ILE A 1132 -22.21 7.95 -14.55
N ARG A 1133 -21.99 6.80 -15.17
CA ARG A 1133 -23.03 6.03 -15.87
C ARG A 1133 -24.06 5.50 -14.87
N THR A 1134 -25.34 5.49 -15.26
CA THR A 1134 -26.37 4.88 -14.42
C THR A 1134 -26.12 3.38 -14.22
N SER A 1135 -26.45 2.89 -13.03
CA SER A 1135 -26.47 1.46 -12.72
C SER A 1135 -27.57 0.72 -13.49
N VAL A 1136 -28.62 1.44 -13.91
CA VAL A 1136 -29.77 0.93 -14.67
C VAL A 1136 -29.49 0.93 -16.18
N ASN A 1137 -29.99 -0.07 -16.90
CA ASN A 1137 -29.90 -0.15 -18.35
C ASN A 1137 -30.85 0.87 -19.02
N ASN A 1138 -30.42 2.12 -19.10
CA ASN A 1138 -31.26 3.18 -19.67
C ASN A 1138 -31.46 3.05 -21.18
N GLN A 1139 -30.73 2.17 -21.88
CA GLN A 1139 -30.87 2.06 -23.34
C GLN A 1139 -32.26 1.56 -23.74
N ILE A 1140 -32.79 0.55 -23.04
CA ILE A 1140 -34.13 0.02 -23.27
C ILE A 1140 -35.18 1.09 -22.95
N LEU A 1141 -35.00 1.78 -21.82
CA LEU A 1141 -35.90 2.84 -21.37
C LEU A 1141 -35.96 4.01 -22.37
N MET A 1142 -34.82 4.49 -22.84
CA MET A 1142 -34.75 5.59 -23.82
C MET A 1142 -35.38 5.20 -25.17
N ARG A 1143 -35.33 3.92 -25.57
CA ARG A 1143 -36.02 3.43 -26.77
C ARG A 1143 -37.52 3.42 -26.58
N LYS A 1144 -38.01 2.86 -25.47
CA LYS A 1144 -39.45 2.88 -25.13
C LYS A 1144 -39.98 4.31 -25.08
N LEU A 1145 -39.21 5.22 -24.45
CA LEU A 1145 -39.53 6.64 -24.41
C LEU A 1145 -39.60 7.27 -25.82
N ASN A 1146 -38.64 6.98 -26.69
CA ASN A 1146 -38.68 7.48 -28.06
C ASN A 1146 -39.92 7.02 -28.83
N LEU A 1147 -40.32 5.76 -28.66
CA LEU A 1147 -41.52 5.19 -29.29
C LEU A 1147 -42.81 5.81 -28.74
N GLU A 1148 -42.90 6.01 -27.41
CA GLU A 1148 -44.05 6.69 -26.79
C GLU A 1148 -44.18 8.14 -27.26
N LEU A 1149 -43.07 8.88 -27.34
CA LEU A 1149 -43.08 10.27 -27.83
C LEU A 1149 -43.53 10.35 -29.29
N GLN A 1150 -43.04 9.44 -30.13
CA GLN A 1150 -43.46 9.36 -31.54
C GLN A 1150 -44.94 9.04 -31.66
N LYS A 1151 -45.45 8.09 -30.86
CA LYS A 1151 -46.85 7.68 -30.88
C LYS A 1151 -47.80 8.76 -30.37
N MET A 1152 -47.46 9.43 -29.26
CA MET A 1152 -48.36 10.37 -28.58
C MET A 1152 -48.29 11.79 -29.14
N TYR A 1153 -47.10 12.22 -29.58
CA TYR A 1153 -46.84 13.63 -29.93
C TYR A 1153 -46.24 13.80 -31.33
N GLY A 1154 -46.05 12.71 -32.10
CA GLY A 1154 -45.45 12.77 -33.43
C GLY A 1154 -43.99 13.23 -33.45
N ILE A 1155 -43.31 13.30 -32.30
CA ILE A 1155 -41.96 13.86 -32.14
C ILE A 1155 -40.96 12.79 -31.68
N SER A 1156 -39.71 12.87 -32.15
CA SER A 1156 -38.64 11.96 -31.74
C SER A 1156 -37.63 12.60 -30.79
N LEU A 1157 -36.90 11.79 -30.02
CA LEU A 1157 -35.76 12.27 -29.21
C LEU A 1157 -34.66 12.91 -30.07
N ARG A 1158 -34.50 12.48 -31.33
CA ARG A 1158 -33.58 13.10 -32.28
C ARG A 1158 -33.96 14.54 -32.58
N GLU A 1159 -35.24 14.75 -32.84
CA GLU A 1159 -35.76 16.08 -33.14
C GLU A 1159 -35.66 17.01 -31.92
N LEU A 1160 -36.06 16.54 -30.75
CA LEU A 1160 -35.89 17.29 -29.49
C LEU A 1160 -34.44 17.64 -29.21
N SER A 1161 -33.51 16.73 -29.51
CA SER A 1161 -32.09 17.00 -29.32
C SER A 1161 -31.53 18.00 -30.33
N ASN A 1162 -31.95 17.91 -31.60
CA ASN A 1162 -31.57 18.88 -32.63
C ASN A 1162 -32.06 20.29 -32.30
N ARG A 1163 -33.23 20.41 -31.64
CA ARG A 1163 -33.78 21.66 -31.12
C ARG A 1163 -33.08 22.17 -29.86
N GLY A 1164 -32.13 21.41 -29.29
CA GLY A 1164 -31.43 21.76 -28.06
C GLY A 1164 -32.27 21.58 -26.78
N ILE A 1165 -33.47 21.01 -26.86
CA ILE A 1165 -34.36 20.79 -25.71
C ILE A 1165 -33.78 19.72 -24.77
N ILE A 1166 -33.18 18.67 -25.35
CA ILE A 1166 -32.55 17.57 -24.60
C ILE A 1166 -31.10 17.34 -25.05
N PRO A 1167 -30.24 16.74 -24.20
CA PRO A 1167 -28.85 16.48 -24.57
C PRO A 1167 -28.68 15.51 -25.76
N LYS A 1168 -27.69 15.75 -26.64
CA LYS A 1168 -27.33 14.89 -27.78
C LYS A 1168 -27.12 13.41 -27.41
N ASN A 1169 -26.57 13.18 -26.22
CA ASN A 1169 -26.32 11.84 -25.71
C ASN A 1169 -27.61 11.03 -25.49
N ALA A 1170 -28.72 11.69 -25.13
CA ALA A 1170 -30.01 11.03 -24.93
C ALA A 1170 -30.55 10.45 -26.24
N GLN A 1171 -30.47 11.21 -27.34
CA GLN A 1171 -30.75 10.73 -28.68
C GLN A 1171 -29.81 9.58 -29.07
N HIS A 1172 -28.50 9.76 -28.93
CA HIS A 1172 -27.53 8.77 -29.39
C HIS A 1172 -27.75 7.39 -28.76
N ILE A 1173 -28.13 7.35 -27.48
CA ILE A 1173 -28.41 6.11 -26.76
C ILE A 1173 -29.72 5.45 -27.24
N ALA A 1174 -30.75 6.23 -27.57
CA ALA A 1174 -31.98 5.69 -28.15
C ALA A 1174 -31.75 5.05 -29.53
N THR A 1175 -30.86 5.64 -30.35
CA THR A 1175 -30.68 5.28 -31.76
C THR A 1175 -29.61 4.22 -32.05
N GLN A 1176 -28.55 4.08 -31.24
CA GLN A 1176 -27.46 3.14 -31.54
C GLN A 1176 -27.73 1.72 -31.00
N LEU A 1177 -27.86 0.74 -31.90
CA LEU A 1177 -28.04 -0.69 -31.56
C LEU A 1177 -26.77 -1.36 -31.02
N LYS A 1178 -25.58 -0.86 -31.37
CA LYS A 1178 -24.29 -1.56 -31.14
C LYS A 1178 -23.44 -1.07 -29.95
N ARG A 1179 -23.76 0.05 -29.30
CA ARG A 1179 -22.98 0.53 -28.14
C ARG A 1179 -23.63 0.12 -26.82
N LYS A 1180 -22.93 -0.69 -26.01
CA LYS A 1180 -23.28 -1.04 -24.62
C LYS A 1180 -23.01 0.14 -23.66
N THR A 1181 -23.61 1.31 -23.90
CA THR A 1181 -23.34 2.52 -23.10
C THR A 1181 -24.62 3.09 -22.51
N ASN A 1182 -24.71 3.10 -21.18
CA ASN A 1182 -25.78 3.76 -20.42
C ASN A 1182 -25.62 5.29 -20.41
N LEU A 1183 -26.76 6.00 -20.30
CA LEU A 1183 -26.81 7.44 -20.08
C LEU A 1183 -26.31 7.75 -18.66
N SER A 1184 -25.70 8.91 -18.43
CA SER A 1184 -25.46 9.35 -17.04
C SER A 1184 -26.78 9.77 -16.40
N GLU A 1185 -26.87 9.68 -15.07
CA GLU A 1185 -28.14 9.98 -14.40
C GLU A 1185 -28.53 11.46 -14.52
N VAL A 1186 -27.54 12.36 -14.56
CA VAL A 1186 -27.79 13.78 -14.79
C VAL A 1186 -28.29 14.05 -16.20
N LEU A 1187 -27.73 13.37 -17.20
CA LEU A 1187 -28.26 13.50 -18.57
C LEU A 1187 -29.67 12.91 -18.68
N LEU A 1188 -30.00 11.85 -17.92
CA LEU A 1188 -31.38 11.37 -17.81
C LEU A 1188 -32.29 12.45 -17.20
N LEU A 1189 -31.93 13.01 -16.05
CA LEU A 1189 -32.73 14.05 -15.40
C LEU A 1189 -32.89 15.30 -16.27
N LYS A 1190 -31.82 15.79 -16.93
CA LYS A 1190 -31.89 16.89 -17.90
C LYS A 1190 -32.83 16.57 -19.08
N THR A 1191 -32.85 15.31 -19.52
CA THR A 1191 -33.79 14.87 -20.55
C THR A 1191 -35.23 14.92 -20.05
N LEU A 1192 -35.49 14.46 -18.81
CA LEU A 1192 -36.82 14.53 -18.20
C LEU A 1192 -37.28 15.97 -17.96
N ASP A 1193 -36.38 16.85 -17.53
CA ASP A 1193 -36.68 18.28 -17.35
C ASP A 1193 -37.00 18.96 -18.69
N GLY A 1194 -36.22 18.69 -19.75
CA GLY A 1194 -36.51 19.19 -21.09
C GLY A 1194 -37.89 18.73 -21.60
N LEU A 1195 -38.22 17.45 -21.42
CA LEU A 1195 -39.54 16.91 -21.79
C LEU A 1195 -40.68 17.53 -20.98
N ARG A 1196 -40.48 17.74 -19.68
CA ARG A 1196 -41.47 18.41 -18.81
C ARG A 1196 -41.71 19.86 -19.22
N ASN A 1197 -40.64 20.61 -19.50
CA ASN A 1197 -40.73 22.02 -19.89
C ASN A 1197 -41.50 22.19 -21.21
N GLU A 1198 -41.33 21.26 -22.14
CA GLU A 1198 -42.09 21.18 -23.39
C GLU A 1198 -43.50 20.56 -23.23
N LYS A 1199 -43.92 20.24 -22.01
CA LYS A 1199 -45.19 19.56 -21.69
C LYS A 1199 -45.38 18.19 -22.38
N LEU A 1200 -44.29 17.51 -22.75
CA LEU A 1200 -44.26 16.19 -23.40
C LEU A 1200 -44.25 15.05 -22.36
N LEU A 1201 -45.29 14.97 -21.54
CA LEU A 1201 -45.36 14.05 -20.41
C LEU A 1201 -46.02 12.71 -20.78
N THR A 1202 -45.25 11.75 -21.32
CA THR A 1202 -45.74 10.38 -21.53
C THR A 1202 -45.91 9.62 -20.19
N PRO A 1203 -46.66 8.49 -20.16
CA PRO A 1203 -46.72 7.62 -18.99
C PRO A 1203 -45.33 7.19 -18.48
N LEU A 1204 -44.40 6.84 -19.38
CA LEU A 1204 -43.04 6.48 -19.00
C LEU A 1204 -42.25 7.67 -18.43
N VAL A 1205 -42.41 8.89 -18.96
CA VAL A 1205 -41.81 10.11 -18.37
C VAL A 1205 -42.27 10.28 -16.93
N LYS A 1206 -43.57 10.18 -16.66
CA LYS A 1206 -44.12 10.30 -15.31
C LYS A 1206 -43.54 9.24 -14.36
N LYS A 1207 -43.44 7.98 -14.80
CA LYS A 1207 -42.80 6.89 -14.01
C LYS A 1207 -41.31 7.17 -13.74
N LEU A 1208 -40.55 7.53 -14.77
CA LEU A 1208 -39.12 7.84 -14.64
C LEU A 1208 -38.88 9.03 -13.70
N GLU A 1209 -39.73 10.07 -13.77
CA GLU A 1209 -39.66 11.20 -12.85
C GLU A 1209 -39.96 10.80 -11.41
N GLN A 1210 -40.98 9.97 -11.19
CA GLN A 1210 -41.34 9.47 -9.86
C GLN A 1210 -40.17 8.71 -9.22
N VAL A 1211 -39.45 7.90 -10.00
CA VAL A 1211 -38.32 7.10 -9.52
C VAL A 1211 -37.04 7.94 -9.37
N PHE A 1212 -36.54 8.54 -10.45
CA PHE A 1212 -35.17 9.08 -10.52
C PHE A 1212 -35.00 10.48 -9.94
N ARG A 1213 -36.07 11.27 -9.75
CA ARG A 1213 -35.93 12.61 -9.14
C ARG A 1213 -35.50 12.53 -7.67
N LYS A 1214 -35.80 11.42 -6.99
CA LYS A 1214 -35.69 11.28 -5.53
C LYS A 1214 -34.87 10.07 -5.12
N ASN A 1215 -34.84 9.05 -5.97
CA ASN A 1215 -34.04 7.86 -5.81
C ASN A 1215 -33.03 7.73 -6.94
N THR A 1216 -32.06 6.86 -6.72
CA THR A 1216 -31.02 6.48 -7.67
C THR A 1216 -30.72 5.00 -7.44
N PHE A 1217 -29.80 4.43 -8.22
CA PHE A 1217 -29.47 3.01 -8.14
C PHE A 1217 -27.98 2.80 -7.96
N THR A 1218 -27.63 1.89 -7.06
CA THR A 1218 -26.28 1.36 -6.91
C THR A 1218 -26.17 -0.02 -7.53
N ARG A 1219 -25.09 -0.27 -8.27
CA ARG A 1219 -24.83 -1.58 -8.88
C ARG A 1219 -24.14 -2.51 -7.89
N ILE A 1220 -24.61 -3.76 -7.79
CA ILE A 1220 -23.89 -4.81 -7.05
C ILE A 1220 -22.58 -5.15 -7.77
N LYS A 1221 -21.46 -5.00 -7.07
CA LYS A 1221 -20.11 -5.36 -7.54
C LYS A 1221 -19.71 -6.75 -7.09
N LYS A 1222 -20.11 -7.15 -5.89
CA LYS A 1222 -19.74 -8.43 -5.28
C LYS A 1222 -20.77 -8.80 -4.20
N ILE A 1223 -21.03 -10.09 -4.06
CA ILE A 1223 -21.80 -10.67 -2.96
C ILE A 1223 -20.83 -11.56 -2.17
N ILE A 1224 -20.80 -11.41 -0.85
CA ILE A 1224 -19.95 -12.20 0.04
C ILE A 1224 -20.87 -12.88 1.04
N SER A 1225 -20.99 -14.21 0.94
CA SER A 1225 -21.69 -14.99 1.95
C SER A 1225 -20.79 -15.26 3.15
N SER A 1226 -21.38 -15.21 4.34
CA SER A 1226 -20.73 -15.59 5.58
C SER A 1226 -21.58 -16.63 6.29
N LYS A 1227 -21.03 -17.84 6.40
CA LYS A 1227 -21.63 -18.99 7.09
C LYS A 1227 -21.34 -19.02 8.60
N THR A 1228 -20.65 -18.00 9.12
CA THR A 1228 -20.55 -17.87 10.58
C THR A 1228 -21.91 -17.43 11.10
N PRO A 1229 -22.50 -18.16 12.08
CA PRO A 1229 -23.77 -17.79 12.65
C PRO A 1229 -23.69 -16.35 13.15
N ASN A 1230 -24.49 -15.49 12.53
CA ASN A 1230 -24.61 -14.08 12.82
C ASN A 1230 -26.10 -13.80 12.86
N ASN A 1231 -26.57 -13.13 13.90
CA ASN A 1231 -27.97 -12.72 13.96
C ASN A 1231 -28.23 -11.75 12.81
N SER A 1232 -29.36 -11.91 12.13
CA SER A 1232 -29.95 -10.82 11.35
C SER A 1232 -30.93 -10.04 12.18
N TYR A 1233 -31.21 -8.84 11.70
CA TYR A 1233 -32.11 -7.92 12.36
C TYR A 1233 -33.06 -7.36 11.33
N ASN A 1234 -34.34 -7.48 11.62
CA ASN A 1234 -35.42 -6.89 10.87
C ASN A 1234 -35.95 -5.69 11.66
N ILE A 1235 -36.29 -4.64 10.92
CA ILE A 1235 -36.91 -3.45 11.48
C ILE A 1235 -38.21 -3.24 10.72
N SER A 1236 -39.32 -3.18 11.44
CA SER A 1236 -40.62 -2.80 10.88
C SER A 1236 -40.84 -1.29 11.04
N VAL A 1237 -41.34 -0.65 9.99
CA VAL A 1237 -41.59 0.79 9.94
C VAL A 1237 -42.93 1.12 9.27
N ASP A 1238 -43.43 2.34 9.47
CA ASP A 1238 -44.66 2.87 8.83
C ASP A 1238 -44.44 3.33 7.36
N GLY A 1239 -43.69 2.52 6.62
CA GLY A 1239 -43.40 2.68 5.20
C GLY A 1239 -42.95 1.36 4.60
N ILE A 1240 -42.70 1.33 3.29
CA ILE A 1240 -42.34 0.08 2.61
C ILE A 1240 -40.91 -0.40 2.96
N GLY A 1241 -40.07 0.45 3.53
CA GLY A 1241 -38.71 0.06 3.91
C GLY A 1241 -37.86 1.16 4.56
N TYR A 1242 -36.65 0.77 4.97
CA TYR A 1242 -35.69 1.63 5.67
C TYR A 1242 -34.31 1.64 5.02
N CYS A 1243 -33.57 2.74 5.18
CA CYS A 1243 -32.20 2.87 4.69
C CYS A 1243 -31.21 2.17 5.61
N SER A 1244 -30.35 1.32 5.06
CA SER A 1244 -29.32 0.60 5.82
C SER A 1244 -27.96 0.61 5.14
N GLY A 1245 -26.93 0.57 5.98
CA GLY A 1245 -25.54 0.39 5.63
C GLY A 1245 -24.86 1.59 4.98
N THR A 1246 -23.60 1.41 4.60
CA THR A 1246 -22.79 2.50 4.02
C THR A 1246 -23.25 2.91 2.63
N ALA A 1247 -23.99 2.06 1.93
CA ALA A 1247 -24.59 2.38 0.63
C ALA A 1247 -25.94 3.12 0.76
N PHE A 1248 -26.56 3.16 1.95
CA PHE A 1248 -27.93 3.65 2.18
C PHE A 1248 -28.96 3.00 1.26
N VAL A 1249 -28.91 1.68 1.07
CA VAL A 1249 -29.93 0.99 0.25
C VAL A 1249 -31.21 0.82 1.06
N TYR A 1250 -32.35 0.77 0.36
CA TYR A 1250 -33.62 0.45 1.00
C TYR A 1250 -33.75 -1.05 1.22
N VAL A 1251 -33.94 -1.44 2.47
CA VAL A 1251 -34.32 -2.79 2.90
C VAL A 1251 -35.82 -2.78 3.14
N LYS A 1252 -36.55 -3.77 2.61
CA LYS A 1252 -38.00 -3.87 2.80
C LYS A 1252 -38.34 -4.05 4.29
N SER A 1253 -39.37 -3.35 4.73
CA SER A 1253 -40.00 -3.56 6.04
C SER A 1253 -40.90 -4.78 5.97
N GLU A 1254 -40.82 -5.69 6.95
CA GLU A 1254 -41.84 -6.73 7.09
C GLU A 1254 -43.12 -6.06 7.60
N GLU A 1255 -44.21 -6.19 6.84
CA GLU A 1255 -45.56 -5.83 7.31
C GLU A 1255 -45.91 -6.78 8.45
N LYS A 1256 -46.37 -6.22 9.56
CA LYS A 1256 -46.93 -7.01 10.65
C LYS A 1256 -48.33 -7.42 10.18
N GLU A 1257 -48.54 -8.73 9.94
CA GLU A 1257 -49.88 -9.29 9.77
C GLU A 1257 -50.75 -9.07 11.00
#